data_AF-A0AAV2CQZ4-F1
#
_entry.id   AF-A0AAV2CQZ4-F1
#
_cell.length_a   1.000
_cell.length_b   1.000
_cell.length_c   1.000
_cell.angle_alpha   90.00
_cell.angle_beta   90.00
_cell.angle_gamma   90.00
#
_symmetry.space_group_name_H-M   'P 1'
#
loop_
_entity.id
_entity.type
_entity.pdbx_description
1 polymer ?
#
loop_
_entity_poly.entity_id
_entity_poly.type
_entity_poly.pdbx_seq_one_letter_code
_entity_poly.pdbx_strand_id
1 'polypeptide(L)'
;MAPSRLPTVSLSAAALLVLLLLRPAAAQAPTVVRAGYWFPESGFAASAINSTLFTHLYCRFAGVISGNFGVVVSSAYEPEFSSFTRTVQRRNPSVRTLFTIGGGDANTTTLAAMASQPGRRKAFIDTSTSLARSYNFHGLDFIWQYPSDPTQMANFGALLTEWRAAVAAEARSSGNPPLLLSAAVLYLSYYFSPSVQYPVQTISDTVDWINLIAYDFYGPRWSPNTTDAPAALYNPGRSESGDEGVNSWIEYGFPANKIVFGIPFYGWSWQLADARNQGLYSPASGESELFNSTAGYAGYDQINSFIAQNRATKVFNSTVVSDFCYSGTTWIGYDDVRSVSTKVAYANNKGLLGYYAWHVGADDNWTLSTTALTTHILTTRGDMTNKRSKRLLLYVLLPVILGLAFVFGMVLFYVRQRRRLRRSSERSSKRKGGRDAEAFFAGKMGDKNPKMSAVRYSITQLEIATNDFSIENKVGQGGYGPVYKGVLADGREIAVKKLSRNSTQGDEEFKNEVMLTTQLQHVNLVRVIGYCIDGGERMLVYEYLPNNSLDHYLFDPVRSLLLDWAKRVEIIEGVTQGLLYLQEYSGQSIVHRDLKPGNILLDSNMKPKISDFGLARILTTDSSEANTERIAGTRAYCPREYLQNGVYSKKSDVYSFGILLLQIISSKKCGSQYGPDGDLELHVYAYDLWKEGREMEIMDPSLDDSNSTCKLVNCLRIAMLCIQRKPMDRLSMQKVSSMLRDFYNIDNAEDRNIEIKDRMQIGFLSKLGVVIFSSFGVIAFTDSPSVVAPRCFD
;
A
#
# COMPACT_ATOMS: atom_id res chain seq x y z
N MET A 1 -29.57 42.13 -58.20
CA MET A 1 -29.42 41.48 -56.88
C MET A 1 -28.10 40.73 -56.87
N ALA A 2 -27.12 41.19 -56.09
CA ALA A 2 -25.87 40.48 -55.84
C ALA A 2 -25.65 40.42 -54.32
N PRO A 3 -25.19 39.30 -53.74
CA PRO A 3 -25.17 39.09 -52.31
C PRO A 3 -23.91 39.67 -51.65
N SER A 4 -24.10 40.22 -50.46
CA SER A 4 -23.09 40.81 -49.57
C SER A 4 -22.18 39.75 -48.94
N ARG A 5 -20.86 39.97 -49.02
CA ARG A 5 -19.81 39.21 -48.31
C ARG A 5 -19.63 39.79 -46.89
N LEU A 6 -19.64 38.91 -45.88
CA LEU A 6 -19.14 39.17 -44.52
C LEU A 6 -17.70 38.64 -44.39
N PRO A 7 -16.85 39.22 -43.52
CA PRO A 7 -15.43 38.92 -43.49
C PRO A 7 -15.10 37.66 -42.65
N THR A 8 -14.24 36.82 -43.20
CA THR A 8 -13.62 35.67 -42.54
C THR A 8 -12.54 36.12 -41.55
N VAL A 9 -12.84 36.08 -40.25
CA VAL A 9 -11.80 36.16 -39.21
C VAL A 9 -11.18 34.77 -39.07
N SER A 10 -9.88 34.70 -39.35
CA SER A 10 -9.07 33.47 -39.35
C SER A 10 -9.10 32.75 -37.99
N LEU A 11 -9.52 31.49 -37.99
CA LEU A 11 -9.44 30.57 -36.85
C LEU A 11 -8.01 30.38 -36.30
N SER A 12 -6.97 30.79 -37.03
CA SER A 12 -5.57 30.60 -36.60
C SER A 12 -5.15 31.51 -35.45
N ALA A 13 -5.73 32.71 -35.32
CA ALA A 13 -5.35 33.65 -34.26
C ALA A 13 -5.93 33.27 -32.88
N ALA A 14 -7.14 32.71 -32.86
CA ALA A 14 -7.77 32.22 -31.63
C ALA A 14 -7.07 30.97 -31.08
N ALA A 15 -6.61 30.07 -31.96
CA ALA A 15 -5.85 28.89 -31.55
C ALA A 15 -4.48 29.24 -30.94
N LEU A 16 -3.81 30.28 -31.46
CA LEU A 16 -2.51 30.72 -30.95
C LEU A 16 -2.63 31.40 -29.57
N LEU A 17 -3.72 32.13 -29.33
CA LEU A 17 -3.99 32.77 -28.02
C LEU A 17 -4.32 31.74 -26.94
N VAL A 18 -5.05 30.67 -27.30
CA VAL A 18 -5.34 29.55 -26.39
C VAL A 18 -4.07 28.74 -26.08
N LEU A 19 -3.16 28.57 -27.04
CA LEU A 19 -1.86 27.91 -26.81
C LEU A 19 -0.90 28.75 -25.95
N LEU A 20 -0.98 30.08 -26.00
CA LEU A 20 -0.20 30.98 -25.14
C LEU A 20 -0.74 31.07 -23.70
N LEU A 21 -2.06 30.93 -23.52
CA LEU A 21 -2.71 30.85 -22.20
C LEU A 21 -2.62 29.45 -21.56
N LEU A 22 -2.19 28.43 -22.31
CA LEU A 22 -1.94 27.06 -21.86
C LEU A 22 -0.45 26.76 -21.64
N ARG A 23 0.39 27.77 -21.42
CA ARG A 23 1.65 27.50 -20.71
C ARG A 23 1.27 27.19 -19.26
N PRO A 24 1.54 25.99 -18.73
CA PRO A 24 1.53 25.86 -17.30
C PRO A 24 2.59 26.85 -16.81
N ALA A 25 2.19 27.84 -16.02
CA ALA A 25 3.11 28.41 -15.06
C ALA A 25 3.70 27.20 -14.35
N ALA A 26 4.98 26.93 -14.57
CA ALA A 26 5.69 25.90 -13.85
C ALA A 26 5.74 26.37 -12.39
N ALA A 27 4.65 26.20 -11.66
CA ALA A 27 4.68 26.10 -10.23
C ALA A 27 5.59 24.88 -9.99
N GLN A 28 6.87 25.15 -9.69
CA GLN A 28 7.79 24.15 -9.20
C GLN A 28 7.05 23.45 -8.05
N ALA A 29 6.75 22.16 -8.24
CA ALA A 29 6.31 21.35 -7.11
C ALA A 29 7.34 21.55 -5.98
N PRO A 30 6.90 21.71 -4.72
CA PRO A 30 7.83 21.91 -3.62
C PRO A 30 8.90 20.81 -3.66
N THR A 31 10.16 21.22 -3.66
CA THR A 31 11.30 20.31 -3.70
C THR A 31 11.21 19.37 -2.50
N VAL A 32 11.01 18.08 -2.74
CA VAL A 32 10.95 17.06 -1.68
C VAL A 32 12.18 17.16 -0.79
N VAL A 33 11.99 17.06 0.52
CA VAL A 33 13.09 17.04 1.49
C VAL A 33 13.44 15.60 1.86
N ARG A 34 14.54 15.10 1.30
CA ARG A 34 15.28 13.92 1.79
C ARG A 34 16.54 14.44 2.46
N ALA A 35 16.61 14.37 3.78
CA ALA A 35 17.67 15.05 4.51
C ALA A 35 18.40 14.16 5.52
N GLY A 36 19.57 14.63 5.96
CA GLY A 36 20.37 13.95 6.97
C GLY A 36 21.17 14.95 7.79
N TYR A 37 21.22 14.72 9.10
CA TYR A 37 22.08 15.48 10.00
C TYR A 37 23.48 14.88 10.06
N TRP A 38 24.49 15.75 10.12
CA TRP A 38 25.89 15.41 10.32
C TRP A 38 26.53 16.34 11.35
N PHE A 39 27.46 15.82 12.15
CA PHE A 39 28.25 16.59 13.10
C PHE A 39 29.68 16.05 13.23
N PRO A 40 30.68 16.92 13.45
CA PRO A 40 32.09 16.52 13.57
C PRO A 40 32.35 15.44 14.61
N GLU A 41 31.70 15.51 15.77
CA GLU A 41 31.91 14.61 16.91
C GLU A 41 31.37 13.20 16.67
N SER A 42 30.63 12.97 15.58
CA SER A 42 30.17 11.62 15.22
C SER A 42 31.32 10.67 14.84
N GLY A 43 32.54 11.19 14.66
CA GLY A 43 33.69 10.42 14.16
C GLY A 43 33.59 10.10 12.67
N PHE A 44 32.49 10.47 12.00
CA PHE A 44 32.25 10.24 10.59
C PHE A 44 32.71 11.44 9.76
N ALA A 45 33.63 11.24 8.81
CA ALA A 45 34.15 12.33 7.99
C ALA A 45 33.09 12.90 7.03
N ALA A 46 32.97 14.23 6.94
CA ALA A 46 32.03 14.88 6.00
C ALA A 46 32.28 14.49 4.53
N SER A 47 33.54 14.23 4.15
CA SER A 47 33.92 13.77 2.82
C SER A 47 33.44 12.35 2.48
N ALA A 48 33.15 11.54 3.51
CA ALA A 48 32.63 10.20 3.34
C ALA A 48 31.12 10.19 3.04
N ILE A 49 30.39 11.29 3.31
CA ILE A 49 28.94 11.40 3.11
C ILE A 49 28.57 11.08 1.64
N ASN A 50 27.66 10.13 1.44
CA ASN A 50 27.07 9.89 0.12
C ASN A 50 25.94 10.89 -0.14
N SER A 51 26.30 12.12 -0.49
CA SER A 51 25.34 13.22 -0.69
C SER A 51 24.36 13.01 -1.86
N THR A 52 24.57 12.01 -2.71
CA THR A 52 23.63 11.66 -3.80
C THR A 52 22.30 11.11 -3.27
N LEU A 53 22.30 10.58 -2.04
CA LEU A 53 21.10 10.05 -1.38
C LEU A 53 20.19 11.15 -0.81
N PHE A 54 20.71 12.38 -0.73
CA PHE A 54 20.06 13.50 -0.03
C PHE A 54 19.79 14.67 -0.98
N THR A 55 18.78 15.45 -0.62
CA THR A 55 18.50 16.77 -1.21
C THR A 55 19.02 17.90 -0.32
N HIS A 56 19.00 17.68 1.00
CA HIS A 56 19.40 18.63 2.01
C HIS A 56 20.30 17.94 3.03
N LEU A 57 21.36 18.61 3.49
CA LEU A 57 22.22 18.11 4.56
C LEU A 57 22.39 19.18 5.64
N TYR A 58 22.21 18.79 6.90
CA TYR A 58 22.30 19.69 8.04
C TYR A 58 23.66 19.52 8.72
N CYS A 59 24.35 20.62 8.99
CA CYS A 59 25.62 20.64 9.72
C CYS A 59 25.40 21.13 11.15
N ARG A 60 25.64 20.25 12.14
CA ARG A 60 25.48 20.49 13.59
C ARG A 60 26.78 20.88 14.28
N PHE A 61 26.75 21.62 15.40
CA PHE A 61 25.80 22.70 15.72
C PHE A 61 26.63 23.91 16.13
N ALA A 62 26.20 25.08 15.70
CA ALA A 62 26.66 26.33 16.27
C ALA A 62 25.93 26.60 17.60
N GLY A 63 26.65 27.17 18.56
CA GLY A 63 26.14 27.56 19.87
C GLY A 63 25.60 28.99 19.90
N VAL A 64 24.98 29.35 21.02
CA VAL A 64 24.58 30.74 21.33
C VAL A 64 25.33 31.20 22.57
N ILE A 65 26.00 32.34 22.50
CA ILE A 65 26.79 32.88 23.61
C ILE A 65 25.87 33.64 24.57
N SER A 66 25.91 33.32 25.86
CA SER A 66 25.03 33.94 26.88
C SER A 66 25.24 35.45 27.10
N GLY A 67 26.39 36.01 26.75
CA GLY A 67 26.72 37.42 26.96
C GLY A 67 26.19 38.38 25.88
N ASN A 68 26.28 37.99 24.60
CA ASN A 68 25.85 38.83 23.46
C ASN A 68 24.71 38.21 22.65
N PHE A 69 24.32 36.98 22.96
CA PHE A 69 23.28 36.19 22.28
C PHE A 69 23.50 35.99 20.78
N GLY A 70 24.74 36.21 20.32
CA GLY A 70 25.17 35.88 18.97
C GLY A 70 25.44 34.39 18.81
N VAL A 71 25.39 33.94 17.57
CA VAL A 71 25.73 32.58 17.17
C VAL A 71 27.24 32.43 17.00
N VAL A 72 27.79 31.30 17.46
CA VAL A 72 29.22 31.00 17.40
C VAL A 72 29.47 29.57 16.96
N VAL A 73 30.50 29.38 16.14
CA VAL A 73 31.08 28.07 15.85
C VAL A 73 32.35 27.93 16.71
N SER A 74 32.50 26.80 17.40
CA SER A 74 33.74 26.53 18.14
C SER A 74 34.92 26.55 17.19
N SER A 75 36.03 27.19 17.57
CA SER A 75 37.24 27.23 16.75
C SER A 75 37.76 25.83 16.40
N ALA A 76 37.44 24.82 17.22
CA ALA A 76 37.78 23.42 16.96
C ALA A 76 37.05 22.82 15.75
N TYR A 77 35.88 23.36 15.39
CA TYR A 77 35.01 22.85 14.31
C TYR A 77 34.85 23.82 13.14
N GLU A 78 35.51 24.97 13.21
CA GLU A 78 35.50 25.99 12.17
C GLU A 78 35.91 25.46 10.78
N PRO A 79 36.98 24.63 10.64
CA PRO A 79 37.35 24.06 9.34
C PRO A 79 36.26 23.16 8.74
N GLU A 80 35.58 22.38 9.58
CA GLU A 80 34.52 21.47 9.18
C GLU A 80 33.32 22.26 8.66
N PHE A 81 32.88 23.28 9.39
CA PHE A 81 31.75 24.12 9.02
C PHE A 81 32.01 24.90 7.72
N SER A 82 33.16 25.57 7.64
CA SER A 82 33.53 26.41 6.50
C SER A 82 33.73 25.62 5.20
N SER A 83 34.11 24.34 5.30
CA SER A 83 34.33 23.47 4.14
C SER A 83 33.16 22.52 3.84
N PHE A 84 32.18 22.37 4.74
CA PHE A 84 31.12 21.36 4.66
C PHE A 84 30.37 21.39 3.33
N THR A 85 29.80 22.53 2.96
CA THR A 85 29.01 22.67 1.72
C THR A 85 29.81 22.26 0.50
N ARG A 86 31.04 22.79 0.35
CA ARG A 86 31.91 22.46 -0.78
C ARG A 86 32.23 20.97 -0.81
N THR A 87 32.48 20.38 0.36
CA THR A 87 32.84 18.97 0.50
C THR A 87 31.71 18.05 0.04
N VAL A 88 30.48 18.25 0.54
CA VAL A 88 29.34 17.39 0.18
C VAL A 88 28.87 17.63 -1.27
N GLN A 89 29.05 18.83 -1.80
CA GLN A 89 28.71 19.15 -3.20
C GLN A 89 29.66 18.53 -4.22
N ARG A 90 30.86 18.06 -3.82
CA ARG A 90 31.75 17.31 -4.73
C ARG A 90 31.09 16.04 -5.30
N ARG A 91 30.24 15.38 -4.51
CA ARG A 91 29.51 14.16 -4.93
C ARG A 91 28.12 14.46 -5.47
N ASN A 92 27.46 15.51 -4.98
CA ASN A 92 26.15 15.95 -5.45
C ASN A 92 26.09 17.47 -5.53
N PRO A 93 26.39 18.08 -6.69
CA PRO A 93 26.38 19.54 -6.86
C PRO A 93 25.01 20.19 -6.58
N SER A 94 23.93 19.40 -6.60
CA SER A 94 22.55 19.88 -6.38
C SER A 94 22.13 19.86 -4.91
N VAL A 95 22.92 19.26 -4.02
CA VAL A 95 22.57 19.18 -2.59
C VAL A 95 22.63 20.57 -1.98
N ARG A 96 21.61 20.89 -1.19
CA ARG A 96 21.55 22.10 -0.38
C ARG A 96 21.99 21.79 1.04
N THR A 97 22.55 22.78 1.72
CA THR A 97 23.11 22.61 3.07
C THR A 97 22.50 23.63 4.03
N LEU A 98 22.19 23.20 5.24
CA LEU A 98 21.63 24.04 6.28
C LEU A 98 22.57 24.13 7.48
N PHE A 99 22.85 25.36 7.89
CA PHE A 99 23.65 25.68 9.07
C PHE A 99 22.76 25.56 10.31
N THR A 100 23.08 24.63 11.20
CA THR A 100 22.17 24.31 12.30
C THR A 100 22.65 24.87 13.64
N ILE A 101 21.72 25.44 14.41
CA ILE A 101 22.00 26.14 15.67
C ILE A 101 21.17 25.52 16.80
N GLY A 102 21.78 25.35 17.97
CA GLY A 102 21.11 24.81 19.16
C GLY A 102 21.41 23.32 19.38
N GLY A 103 20.38 22.50 19.60
CA GLY A 103 20.50 21.05 19.83
C GLY A 103 20.21 20.60 21.27
N GLY A 104 20.25 19.28 21.49
CA GLY A 104 19.99 18.68 22.81
C GLY A 104 20.98 19.09 23.91
N ASP A 105 22.21 19.45 23.54
CA ASP A 105 23.24 19.90 24.49
C ASP A 105 23.24 21.43 24.69
N ALA A 106 22.35 22.16 24.00
CA ALA A 106 22.28 23.60 24.11
C ALA A 106 21.68 24.04 25.45
N ASN A 107 22.21 25.13 26.01
CA ASN A 107 21.68 25.69 27.26
C ASN A 107 20.31 26.35 27.01
N THR A 108 19.24 25.68 27.40
CA THR A 108 17.85 26.12 27.19
C THR A 108 17.55 27.46 27.86
N THR A 109 18.14 27.75 29.01
CA THR A 109 18.04 29.06 29.68
C THR A 109 18.64 30.18 28.83
N THR A 110 19.75 29.92 28.14
CA THR A 110 20.39 30.86 27.21
C THR A 110 19.53 31.08 25.98
N LEU A 111 18.92 30.03 25.42
CA LEU A 111 17.99 30.14 24.30
C LEU A 111 16.73 30.93 24.68
N ALA A 112 16.16 30.67 25.86
CA ALA A 112 15.02 31.44 26.38
C ALA A 112 15.38 32.91 26.60
N ALA A 113 16.55 33.19 27.19
CA ALA A 113 17.04 34.56 27.39
C ALA A 113 17.30 35.28 26.06
N MET A 114 17.82 34.58 25.04
CA MET A 114 17.99 35.11 23.68
C MET A 114 16.64 35.48 23.05
N ALA A 115 15.66 34.57 23.13
CA ALA A 115 14.35 34.78 22.52
C ALA A 115 13.51 35.88 23.22
N SER A 116 13.78 36.17 24.50
CA SER A 116 12.96 37.05 25.33
C SER A 116 12.96 38.54 24.97
N GLN A 117 13.97 39.05 24.25
CA GLN A 117 14.09 40.49 23.96
C GLN A 117 14.44 40.74 22.48
N PRO A 118 13.82 41.74 21.81
CA PRO A 118 14.07 42.03 20.40
C PRO A 118 15.55 42.28 20.07
N GLY A 119 16.28 43.01 20.93
CA GLY A 119 17.71 43.28 20.70
C GLY A 119 18.58 42.02 20.72
N ARG A 120 18.22 41.04 21.55
CA ARG A 120 18.93 39.75 21.66
C ARG A 120 18.59 38.83 20.48
N ARG A 121 17.32 38.78 20.10
CA ARG A 121 16.87 38.11 18.87
C ARG A 121 17.56 38.68 17.64
N LYS A 122 17.68 40.01 17.56
CA LYS A 122 18.42 40.66 16.48
C LYS A 122 19.89 40.22 16.43
N ALA A 123 20.59 40.19 17.55
CA ALA A 123 21.98 39.71 17.60
C ALA A 123 22.11 38.27 17.09
N PHE A 124 21.22 37.38 17.53
CA PHE A 124 21.14 36.00 17.05
C PHE A 124 20.87 35.91 15.53
N ILE A 125 19.87 36.66 15.04
CA ILE A 125 19.46 36.67 13.63
C ILE A 125 20.57 37.21 12.73
N ASP A 126 21.19 38.34 13.10
CA ASP A 126 22.23 38.98 12.29
C ASP A 126 23.47 38.09 12.19
N THR A 127 23.90 37.50 13.32
CA THR A 127 25.09 36.63 13.37
C THR A 127 24.85 35.29 12.68
N SER A 128 23.70 34.64 12.89
CA SER A 128 23.35 33.38 12.19
C SER A 128 23.31 33.57 10.67
N THR A 129 22.65 34.63 10.19
CA THR A 129 22.55 34.94 8.77
C THR A 129 23.93 35.23 8.17
N SER A 130 24.76 36.00 8.86
CA SER A 130 26.11 36.31 8.42
C SER A 130 27.00 35.07 8.33
N LEU A 131 26.97 34.19 9.35
CA LEU A 131 27.77 32.96 9.38
C LEU A 131 27.32 31.95 8.32
N ALA A 132 26.00 31.78 8.14
CA ALA A 132 25.49 30.91 7.09
C ALA A 132 25.98 31.36 5.70
N ARG A 133 26.00 32.67 5.44
CA ARG A 133 26.56 33.21 4.19
C ARG A 133 28.07 33.03 4.10
N SER A 134 28.83 33.31 5.16
CA SER A 134 30.30 33.20 5.13
C SER A 134 30.78 31.77 4.91
N TYR A 135 30.07 30.77 5.43
CA TYR A 135 30.36 29.35 5.20
C TYR A 135 29.60 28.75 4.01
N ASN A 136 28.94 29.58 3.19
CA ASN A 136 28.26 29.17 1.98
C ASN A 136 27.16 28.11 2.22
N PHE A 137 26.36 28.26 3.28
CA PHE A 137 25.14 27.48 3.49
C PHE A 137 23.96 28.07 2.72
N HIS A 138 23.01 27.19 2.38
CA HIS A 138 21.79 27.52 1.63
C HIS A 138 20.61 27.83 2.54
N GLY A 139 20.73 27.55 3.83
CA GLY A 139 19.69 27.80 4.82
C GLY A 139 20.19 27.68 6.25
N LEU A 140 19.26 27.89 7.16
CA LEU A 140 19.42 27.87 8.60
C LEU A 140 18.41 26.88 9.18
N ASP A 141 18.86 26.09 10.14
CA ASP A 141 18.00 25.21 10.92
C ASP A 141 18.16 25.54 12.40
N PHE A 142 17.06 25.54 13.15
CA PHE A 142 17.09 25.86 14.58
C PHE A 142 16.47 24.78 15.43
N ILE A 143 17.20 24.37 16.46
CA ILE A 143 16.81 23.29 17.34
C ILE A 143 16.81 23.81 18.77
N TRP A 144 15.63 24.21 19.26
CA TRP A 144 15.40 24.49 20.67
C TRP A 144 14.61 23.33 21.26
N GLN A 145 15.25 22.50 22.08
CA GLN A 145 14.63 21.35 22.75
C GLN A 145 14.50 21.56 24.27
N TYR A 146 13.41 22.13 24.78
CA TYR A 146 12.25 22.73 24.09
C TYR A 146 11.84 24.04 24.78
N PRO A 147 11.15 24.97 24.10
CA PRO A 147 10.41 26.03 24.78
C PRO A 147 9.40 25.37 25.72
N SER A 148 9.44 25.73 27.00
CA SER A 148 8.79 24.93 28.07
C SER A 148 7.62 25.61 28.77
N ASP A 149 7.36 26.88 28.42
CA ASP A 149 6.23 27.64 28.96
C ASP A 149 5.61 28.55 27.86
N PRO A 150 4.38 29.07 28.07
CA PRO A 150 3.69 29.87 27.06
C PRO A 150 4.44 31.15 26.65
N THR A 151 5.23 31.74 27.55
CA THR A 151 6.05 32.92 27.25
C THR A 151 7.19 32.54 26.32
N GLN A 152 7.87 31.42 26.58
CA GLN A 152 8.90 30.89 25.69
C GLN A 152 8.33 30.54 24.31
N MET A 153 7.14 29.95 24.24
CA MET A 153 6.44 29.67 22.97
C MET A 153 6.13 30.95 22.18
N ALA A 154 5.61 31.99 22.84
CA ALA A 154 5.37 33.29 22.21
C ALA A 154 6.67 33.93 21.71
N ASN A 155 7.74 33.86 22.51
CA ASN A 155 9.07 34.38 22.15
C ASN A 155 9.70 33.60 20.98
N PHE A 156 9.47 32.29 20.90
CA PHE A 156 9.87 31.46 19.76
C PHE A 156 9.16 31.91 18.47
N GLY A 157 7.85 32.16 18.52
CA GLY A 157 7.11 32.72 17.38
C GLY A 157 7.61 34.10 16.95
N ALA A 158 7.92 34.98 17.92
CA ALA A 158 8.48 36.30 17.64
C ALA A 158 9.85 36.20 16.96
N LEU A 159 10.72 35.30 17.44
CA LEU A 159 12.02 35.02 16.82
C LEU A 159 11.89 34.58 15.37
N LEU A 160 11.05 33.58 15.08
CA LEU A 160 10.89 33.09 13.71
C LEU A 160 10.32 34.17 12.76
N THR A 161 9.41 35.01 13.26
CA THR A 161 8.84 36.13 12.51
C THR A 161 9.91 37.15 12.13
N GLU A 162 10.71 37.59 13.09
CA GLU A 162 11.81 38.53 12.86
C GLU A 162 12.89 37.91 11.96
N TRP A 163 13.17 36.62 12.13
CA TRP A 163 14.18 35.91 11.35
C TRP A 163 13.80 35.78 9.88
N ARG A 164 12.54 35.41 9.58
CA ARG A 164 12.03 35.39 8.19
C ARG A 164 12.11 36.77 7.55
N ALA A 165 11.74 37.82 8.29
CA ALA A 165 11.84 39.19 7.78
C ALA A 165 13.28 39.59 7.46
N ALA A 166 14.23 39.24 8.34
CA ALA A 166 15.65 39.52 8.16
C ALA A 166 16.26 38.76 6.97
N VAL A 167 15.95 37.47 6.82
CA VAL A 167 16.39 36.66 5.66
C VAL A 167 15.84 37.24 4.35
N ALA A 168 14.57 37.66 4.33
CA ALA A 168 13.98 38.30 3.16
C ALA A 168 14.62 39.68 2.88
N ALA A 169 15.04 40.43 3.90
CA ALA A 169 15.74 41.69 3.75
C ALA A 169 17.17 41.48 3.22
N GLU A 170 17.90 40.51 3.77
CA GLU A 170 19.25 40.14 3.32
C GLU A 170 19.23 39.75 1.84
N ALA A 171 18.32 38.86 1.43
CA ALA A 171 18.18 38.43 0.03
C ALA A 171 17.92 39.59 -0.92
N ARG A 172 17.05 40.54 -0.52
CA ARG A 172 16.79 41.77 -1.30
C ARG A 172 18.02 42.66 -1.41
N SER A 173 18.83 42.74 -0.35
CA SER A 173 20.03 43.60 -0.31
C SER A 173 21.23 43.01 -1.03
N SER A 174 21.43 41.69 -0.96
CA SER A 174 22.59 41.00 -1.54
C SER A 174 22.35 40.51 -2.97
N GLY A 175 21.08 40.37 -3.38
CA GLY A 175 20.70 39.74 -4.65
C GLY A 175 20.79 38.22 -4.64
N ASN A 176 21.19 37.61 -3.52
CA ASN A 176 21.23 36.16 -3.36
C ASN A 176 19.82 35.58 -3.16
N PRO A 177 19.58 34.31 -3.51
CA PRO A 177 18.36 33.61 -3.11
C PRO A 177 18.18 33.64 -1.59
N PRO A 178 16.95 33.81 -1.07
CA PRO A 178 16.71 33.79 0.38
C PRO A 178 17.18 32.48 1.00
N LEU A 179 17.80 32.57 2.17
CA LEU A 179 18.14 31.39 2.96
C LEU A 179 16.86 30.61 3.29
N LEU A 180 16.93 29.29 3.19
CA LEU A 180 15.88 28.41 3.72
C LEU A 180 15.87 28.53 5.25
N LEU A 181 14.70 28.46 5.87
CA LEU A 181 14.55 28.38 7.32
C LEU A 181 13.81 27.09 7.68
N SER A 182 14.40 26.27 8.54
CA SER A 182 13.72 25.15 9.18
C SER A 182 13.85 25.20 10.70
N ALA A 183 12.98 24.47 11.38
CA ALA A 183 13.08 24.28 12.82
C ALA A 183 12.80 22.83 13.19
N ALA A 184 13.63 22.25 14.05
CA ALA A 184 13.34 20.95 14.64
C ALA A 184 12.44 21.12 15.86
N VAL A 185 11.32 20.41 15.86
CA VAL A 185 10.25 20.57 16.85
C VAL A 185 9.85 19.22 17.43
N LEU A 186 9.25 19.26 18.63
CA LEU A 186 8.70 18.07 19.29
C LEU A 186 7.67 17.37 18.37
N TYR A 187 7.54 16.04 18.48
CA TYR A 187 6.53 15.29 17.72
C TYR A 187 5.10 15.83 17.94
N LEU A 188 4.78 16.35 19.13
CA LEU A 188 3.50 17.00 19.41
C LEU A 188 3.56 18.51 19.15
N SER A 189 2.40 19.07 18.80
CA SER A 189 2.20 20.52 18.65
C SER A 189 2.19 21.30 19.98
N TYR A 190 2.36 20.62 21.11
CA TYR A 190 2.42 21.19 22.46
C TYR A 190 3.39 20.42 23.36
N TYR A 191 3.93 21.10 24.37
CA TYR A 191 4.90 20.54 25.32
C TYR A 191 4.22 20.11 26.62
N PHE A 192 4.03 18.80 26.82
CA PHE A 192 3.32 18.13 27.95
C PHE A 192 1.84 18.48 28.11
N SER A 193 1.47 19.75 28.00
CA SER A 193 0.12 20.27 28.18
C SER A 193 -0.30 21.08 26.96
N PRO A 194 -1.56 20.97 26.50
CA PRO A 194 -2.11 21.85 25.47
C PRO A 194 -2.03 23.34 25.81
N SER A 195 -1.83 23.71 27.08
CA SER A 195 -1.59 25.10 27.49
C SER A 195 -0.21 25.64 27.08
N VAL A 196 0.77 24.77 26.77
CA VAL A 196 2.11 25.12 26.30
C VAL A 196 2.25 24.70 24.84
N GLN A 197 1.45 25.35 24.00
CA GLN A 197 1.35 25.05 22.57
C GLN A 197 2.38 25.80 21.75
N TYR A 198 2.94 25.16 20.73
CA TYR A 198 3.70 25.86 19.69
C TYR A 198 2.81 26.90 18.98
N PRO A 199 3.35 28.05 18.55
CA PRO A 199 2.61 29.01 17.75
C PRO A 199 2.47 28.51 16.29
N VAL A 200 1.64 27.47 16.09
CA VAL A 200 1.56 26.66 14.86
C VAL A 200 1.40 27.52 13.60
N GLN A 201 0.46 28.47 13.62
CA GLN A 201 0.23 29.35 12.47
C GLN A 201 1.46 30.23 12.17
N THR A 202 2.06 30.85 13.20
CA THR A 202 3.27 31.65 13.04
C THR A 202 4.42 30.83 12.48
N ILE A 203 4.61 29.59 12.95
CA ILE A 203 5.63 28.69 12.40
C ILE A 203 5.32 28.40 10.93
N SER A 204 4.08 28.03 10.60
CA SER A 204 3.65 27.76 9.23
C SER A 204 3.92 28.94 8.30
N ASP A 205 3.76 30.18 8.74
CA ASP A 205 3.96 31.37 7.91
C ASP A 205 5.44 31.76 7.78
N THR A 206 6.30 31.29 8.69
CA THR A 206 7.69 31.77 8.83
C THR A 206 8.75 30.75 8.43
N VAL A 207 8.58 29.44 8.63
CA VAL A 207 9.58 28.43 8.22
C VAL A 207 9.24 27.85 6.84
N ASP A 208 10.23 27.35 6.11
CA ASP A 208 10.00 26.57 4.89
C ASP A 208 9.42 25.19 5.23
N TRP A 209 9.88 24.57 6.32
CA TRP A 209 9.32 23.35 6.90
C TRP A 209 9.75 23.16 8.36
N ILE A 210 9.08 22.23 9.06
CA ILE A 210 9.54 21.71 10.35
C ILE A 210 10.18 20.33 10.19
N ASN A 211 11.22 20.07 10.98
CA ASN A 211 11.81 18.75 11.16
C ASN A 211 11.15 18.13 12.42
N LEU A 212 10.24 17.18 12.23
CA LEU A 212 9.47 16.57 13.30
C LEU A 212 10.30 15.50 14.02
N ILE A 213 10.62 15.72 15.30
CA ILE A 213 11.40 14.79 16.12
C ILE A 213 10.49 13.64 16.58
N ALA A 214 10.27 12.65 15.70
CA ALA A 214 9.40 11.49 15.91
C ALA A 214 10.15 10.26 16.45
N TYR A 215 11.01 10.49 17.43
CA TYR A 215 11.86 9.49 18.08
C TYR A 215 12.23 9.97 19.50
N ASP A 216 12.96 9.15 20.25
CA ASP A 216 13.23 9.32 21.70
C ASP A 216 11.96 9.31 22.57
N PHE A 217 10.92 8.60 22.14
CA PHE A 217 9.71 8.40 22.96
C PHE A 217 10.05 7.68 24.26
N TYR A 218 10.93 6.69 24.17
CA TYR A 218 11.40 5.90 25.30
C TYR A 218 12.91 5.69 25.21
N GLY A 219 13.57 5.72 26.36
CA GLY A 219 15.00 5.51 26.52
C GLY A 219 15.32 5.11 27.96
N PRO A 220 16.42 4.38 28.23
CA PRO A 220 16.71 3.80 29.53
C PRO A 220 16.90 4.84 30.65
N ARG A 221 17.12 6.12 30.32
CA ARG A 221 17.29 7.19 31.31
C ARG A 221 15.99 7.80 31.81
N TRP A 222 14.96 7.89 30.95
CA TRP A 222 13.64 8.43 31.32
C TRP A 222 12.55 7.36 31.37
N SER A 223 12.85 6.14 30.95
CA SER A 223 12.00 4.95 31.04
C SER A 223 12.84 3.71 31.42
N PRO A 224 13.49 3.70 32.60
CA PRO A 224 14.49 2.67 32.96
C PRO A 224 13.89 1.28 33.19
N ASN A 225 12.63 1.22 33.63
CA ASN A 225 12.06 0.01 34.22
C ASN A 225 11.46 -0.96 33.20
N THR A 226 11.28 -0.52 31.95
CA THR A 226 10.63 -1.32 30.90
C THR A 226 11.25 -1.02 29.55
N THR A 227 11.50 -2.06 28.75
CA THR A 227 11.87 -1.91 27.33
C THR A 227 10.72 -1.33 26.53
N ASP A 228 11.02 -0.55 25.49
CA ASP A 228 9.98 0.03 24.64
C ASP A 228 10.55 0.48 23.30
N ALA A 229 9.68 0.78 22.33
CA ALA A 229 10.05 1.20 20.98
C ALA A 229 10.40 2.70 20.94
N PRO A 230 11.68 3.10 20.77
CA PRO A 230 12.05 4.51 20.91
C PRO A 230 11.49 5.45 19.85
N ALA A 231 11.01 4.91 18.72
CA ALA A 231 10.53 5.68 17.59
C ALA A 231 9.29 5.06 16.94
N ALA A 232 8.43 4.40 17.71
CA ALA A 232 7.20 3.77 17.22
C ALA A 232 6.42 4.66 16.22
N LEU A 233 6.08 4.14 15.03
CA LEU A 233 5.20 4.86 14.10
C LEU A 233 3.76 4.86 14.62
N TYR A 234 3.33 3.74 15.20
CA TYR A 234 2.02 3.56 15.84
C TYR A 234 2.22 3.01 17.25
N ASN A 235 1.31 3.28 18.17
CA ASN A 235 1.42 2.76 19.54
C ASN A 235 0.03 2.46 20.13
N PRO A 236 -0.61 1.36 19.70
CA PRO A 236 -1.96 1.05 20.17
C PRO A 236 -1.96 0.79 21.68
N GLY A 237 -2.61 1.69 22.43
CA GLY A 237 -2.68 1.64 23.89
C GLY A 237 -1.87 2.71 24.62
N ARG A 238 -1.09 3.54 23.91
CA ARG A 238 -0.41 4.72 24.46
C ARG A 238 -0.46 5.90 23.49
N SER A 239 -0.08 7.09 23.95
CA SER A 239 -0.11 8.33 23.15
C SER A 239 1.14 8.58 22.32
N GLU A 240 2.30 8.01 22.69
CA GLU A 240 3.57 8.39 22.05
C GLU A 240 3.77 7.60 20.74
N SER A 241 3.59 8.27 19.59
CA SER A 241 3.91 7.69 18.28
C SER A 241 4.15 8.75 17.21
N GLY A 242 4.81 8.35 16.12
CA GLY A 242 5.03 9.20 14.95
C GLY A 242 3.73 9.61 14.23
N ASP A 243 2.75 8.70 14.11
CA ASP A 243 1.45 9.02 13.50
C ASP A 243 0.67 10.04 14.35
N GLU A 244 0.62 9.83 15.68
CA GLU A 244 -0.01 10.78 16.60
C GLU A 244 0.64 12.17 16.51
N GLY A 245 1.97 12.25 16.46
CA GLY A 245 2.68 13.51 16.30
C GLY A 245 2.33 14.24 15.00
N VAL A 246 2.34 13.52 13.88
CA VAL A 246 1.96 14.09 12.57
C VAL A 246 0.51 14.58 12.59
N ASN A 247 -0.41 13.78 13.13
CA ASN A 247 -1.82 14.17 13.22
C ASN A 247 -2.01 15.39 14.13
N SER A 248 -1.31 15.45 15.27
CA SER A 248 -1.32 16.60 16.18
C SER A 248 -0.97 17.90 15.44
N TRP A 249 0.14 17.95 14.71
CA TRP A 249 0.50 19.17 13.98
C TRP A 249 -0.54 19.55 12.90
N ILE A 250 -1.07 18.57 12.17
CA ILE A 250 -2.07 18.79 11.12
C ILE A 250 -3.40 19.28 11.69
N GLU A 251 -3.88 18.68 12.79
CA GLU A 251 -5.13 19.05 13.45
C GLU A 251 -5.10 20.49 13.99
N TYR A 252 -3.94 20.95 14.45
CA TYR A 252 -3.72 22.34 14.85
C TYR A 252 -3.40 23.28 13.67
N GLY A 253 -3.61 22.84 12.44
CA GLY A 253 -3.59 23.67 11.24
C GLY A 253 -2.24 23.74 10.51
N PHE A 254 -1.24 22.97 10.92
CA PHE A 254 0.04 22.93 10.21
C PHE A 254 -0.08 22.13 8.90
N PRO A 255 0.39 22.66 7.75
CA PRO A 255 0.22 21.99 6.48
C PRO A 255 1.15 20.77 6.37
N ALA A 256 0.58 19.60 6.05
CA ALA A 256 1.30 18.33 5.88
C ALA A 256 2.53 18.46 4.96
N ASN A 257 2.39 19.17 3.84
CA ASN A 257 3.47 19.41 2.87
C ASN A 257 4.57 20.39 3.35
N LYS A 258 4.59 20.75 4.64
CA LYS A 258 5.70 21.44 5.32
C LYS A 258 6.24 20.65 6.51
N ILE A 259 5.84 19.39 6.68
CA ILE A 259 6.34 18.49 7.72
C ILE A 259 7.40 17.58 7.09
N VAL A 260 8.58 17.49 7.71
CA VAL A 260 9.62 16.52 7.36
C VAL A 260 9.76 15.54 8.52
N PHE A 261 9.45 14.27 8.25
CA PHE A 261 9.37 13.22 9.27
C PHE A 261 10.76 12.74 9.73
N GLY A 262 11.05 12.79 11.02
CA GLY A 262 12.32 12.34 11.59
C GLY A 262 12.43 10.83 11.74
N ILE A 263 13.58 10.27 11.35
CA ILE A 263 13.90 8.85 11.46
C ILE A 263 15.25 8.71 12.18
N PRO A 264 15.34 7.97 13.31
CA PRO A 264 16.60 7.74 13.98
C PRO A 264 17.40 6.61 13.30
N PHE A 265 18.68 6.85 13.06
CA PHE A 265 19.66 5.84 12.66
C PHE A 265 20.47 5.36 13.88
N TYR A 266 19.80 5.30 15.02
CA TYR A 266 20.34 4.84 16.29
C TYR A 266 19.20 4.18 17.09
N GLY A 267 19.58 3.56 18.19
CA GLY A 267 18.67 2.97 19.14
C GLY A 267 19.11 3.21 20.57
N TRP A 268 18.28 2.69 21.48
CA TRP A 268 18.54 2.72 22.91
C TRP A 268 18.61 1.31 23.47
N SER A 269 19.55 1.06 24.37
CA SER A 269 19.83 -0.24 24.95
C SER A 269 19.50 -0.31 26.44
N TRP A 270 18.69 -1.30 26.80
CA TRP A 270 18.26 -1.61 28.15
C TRP A 270 18.92 -2.88 28.67
N GLN A 271 19.11 -2.89 29.99
CA GLN A 271 19.46 -4.08 30.76
C GLN A 271 18.16 -4.78 31.19
N LEU A 272 17.85 -5.94 30.60
CA LEU A 272 16.71 -6.77 31.01
C LEU A 272 16.91 -7.32 32.42
N ALA A 273 15.83 -7.34 33.20
CA ALA A 273 15.82 -7.96 34.53
C ALA A 273 15.87 -9.50 34.46
N ASP A 274 15.30 -10.08 33.40
CA ASP A 274 15.31 -11.52 33.12
C ASP A 274 15.50 -11.75 31.62
N ALA A 275 16.53 -12.52 31.27
CA ALA A 275 16.83 -12.86 29.88
C ALA A 275 15.72 -13.65 29.18
N ARG A 276 14.70 -14.14 29.90
CA ARG A 276 13.52 -14.84 29.36
C ARG A 276 12.40 -13.90 28.89
N ASN A 277 12.43 -12.63 29.30
CA ASN A 277 11.45 -11.61 28.93
C ASN A 277 12.11 -10.64 27.95
N GLN A 278 12.02 -10.90 26.64
CA GLN A 278 12.77 -10.12 25.63
C GLN A 278 11.87 -9.31 24.67
N GLY A 279 10.56 -9.30 24.90
CA GLY A 279 9.61 -8.50 24.12
C GLY A 279 9.64 -7.01 24.45
N LEU A 280 8.77 -6.25 23.79
CA LEU A 280 8.42 -4.90 24.23
C LEU A 280 7.78 -4.94 25.62
N TYR A 281 7.97 -3.88 26.41
CA TYR A 281 7.46 -3.73 27.78
C TYR A 281 8.01 -4.75 28.78
N SER A 282 9.14 -5.40 28.43
CA SER A 282 9.81 -6.34 29.33
C SER A 282 10.46 -5.58 30.50
N PRO A 283 10.42 -6.12 31.72
CA PRO A 283 11.09 -5.51 32.86
C PRO A 283 12.58 -5.30 32.62
N ALA A 284 13.06 -4.08 32.91
CA ALA A 284 14.44 -3.65 32.73
C ALA A 284 14.96 -2.89 33.96
N SER A 285 16.27 -2.71 34.04
CA SER A 285 16.96 -2.04 35.15
C SER A 285 17.85 -0.91 34.65
N GLY A 286 17.36 -0.10 33.71
CA GLY A 286 18.10 1.02 33.12
C GLY A 286 18.95 0.62 31.92
N GLU A 287 20.00 1.39 31.67
CA GLU A 287 20.89 1.25 30.51
C GLU A 287 21.77 -0.01 30.62
N SER A 288 21.98 -0.70 29.51
CA SER A 288 22.95 -1.82 29.46
C SER A 288 24.38 -1.28 29.44
N GLU A 289 25.35 -2.04 29.99
CA GLU A 289 26.78 -1.68 29.98
C GLU A 289 27.47 -1.74 28.59
N LEU A 290 26.71 -1.94 27.51
CA LEU A 290 27.24 -1.95 26.16
C LEU A 290 27.87 -0.61 25.75
N PHE A 291 28.97 -0.71 25.00
CA PHE A 291 29.73 0.39 24.42
C PHE A 291 30.49 1.31 25.40
N ASN A 292 30.65 0.90 26.66
CA ASN A 292 31.62 1.46 27.63
C ASN A 292 31.66 3.00 27.80
N SER A 293 30.63 3.77 27.39
CA SER A 293 30.57 5.21 27.70
C SER A 293 29.28 5.95 27.28
N THR A 294 28.35 5.35 26.53
CA THR A 294 27.22 6.09 25.96
C THR A 294 25.88 5.59 26.47
N ALA A 295 25.49 5.92 27.71
CA ALA A 295 24.11 6.21 28.11
C ALA A 295 22.94 5.30 27.60
N GLY A 296 23.22 4.06 27.20
CA GLY A 296 22.36 3.24 26.35
C GLY A 296 22.23 3.64 24.86
N TYR A 297 22.85 4.70 24.37
CA TYR A 297 22.85 5.06 22.95
C TYR A 297 23.72 4.11 22.11
N ALA A 298 23.18 3.65 20.97
CA ALA A 298 23.92 2.87 19.99
C ALA A 298 23.55 3.31 18.56
N GLY A 299 24.54 3.68 17.74
CA GLY A 299 24.35 3.91 16.30
C GLY A 299 23.93 2.64 15.58
N TYR A 300 23.23 2.75 14.45
CA TYR A 300 22.73 1.59 13.71
C TYR A 300 23.88 0.67 13.23
N ASP A 301 25.03 1.22 12.86
CA ASP A 301 26.29 0.50 12.61
C ASP A 301 26.80 -0.31 13.81
N GLN A 302 26.74 0.28 15.01
CA GLN A 302 27.10 -0.38 16.28
C GLN A 302 26.08 -1.47 16.64
N ILE A 303 24.79 -1.25 16.36
CA ILE A 303 23.74 -2.25 16.57
C ILE A 303 23.94 -3.44 15.64
N ASN A 304 24.23 -3.21 14.35
CA ASN A 304 24.54 -4.29 13.42
C ASN A 304 25.80 -5.07 13.83
N SER A 305 26.82 -4.37 14.33
CA SER A 305 28.02 -5.00 14.90
C SER A 305 27.68 -5.86 16.12
N PHE A 306 26.85 -5.36 17.04
CA PHE A 306 26.37 -6.11 18.20
C PHE A 306 25.61 -7.37 17.78
N ILE A 307 24.69 -7.25 16.81
CA ILE A 307 23.92 -8.38 16.28
C ILE A 307 24.84 -9.46 15.72
N ALA A 308 25.81 -9.07 14.88
CA ALA A 308 26.74 -10.00 14.25
C ALA A 308 27.63 -10.71 15.28
N GLN A 309 28.20 -9.96 16.22
CA GLN A 309 29.13 -10.48 17.23
C GLN A 309 28.44 -11.40 18.25
N ASN A 310 27.23 -11.05 18.67
CA ASN A 310 26.52 -11.74 19.76
C ASN A 310 25.44 -12.70 19.26
N ARG A 311 25.31 -12.86 17.93
CA ARG A 311 24.21 -13.60 17.27
C ARG A 311 22.86 -13.20 17.85
N ALA A 312 22.67 -11.89 18.04
CA ALA A 312 21.47 -11.36 18.69
C ALA A 312 20.23 -11.69 17.86
N THR A 313 19.12 -11.98 18.54
CA THR A 313 17.83 -12.17 17.85
C THR A 313 17.31 -10.82 17.43
N LYS A 314 16.92 -10.67 16.16
CA LYS A 314 16.28 -9.46 15.62
C LYS A 314 14.77 -9.68 15.52
N VAL A 315 14.00 -8.66 15.88
CA VAL A 315 12.54 -8.70 15.81
C VAL A 315 12.05 -7.39 15.21
N PHE A 316 11.30 -7.49 14.12
CA PHE A 316 10.49 -6.38 13.61
C PHE A 316 9.09 -6.47 14.22
N ASN A 317 8.66 -5.44 14.93
CA ASN A 317 7.30 -5.37 15.45
C ASN A 317 6.42 -4.58 14.47
N SER A 318 5.51 -5.27 13.77
CA SER A 318 4.61 -4.67 12.78
C SER A 318 3.51 -3.80 13.39
N THR A 319 3.15 -4.04 14.66
CA THR A 319 2.12 -3.28 15.37
C THR A 319 2.58 -1.84 15.63
N VAL A 320 3.83 -1.67 16.11
CA VAL A 320 4.39 -0.34 16.39
C VAL A 320 5.28 0.20 15.26
N VAL A 321 5.68 -0.65 14.31
CA VAL A 321 6.62 -0.35 13.22
C VAL A 321 7.95 0.19 13.77
N SER A 322 8.59 -0.66 14.56
CA SER A 322 9.94 -0.45 15.11
C SER A 322 10.63 -1.80 15.20
N ASP A 323 11.94 -1.80 15.20
CA ASP A 323 12.76 -2.99 15.36
C ASP A 323 13.34 -3.05 16.79
N PHE A 324 13.65 -4.24 17.24
CA PHE A 324 14.50 -4.43 18.40
C PHE A 324 15.35 -5.68 18.24
N CYS A 325 16.46 -5.75 18.98
CA CYS A 325 17.27 -6.95 19.07
C CYS A 325 17.68 -7.23 20.50
N TYR A 326 17.99 -8.49 20.80
CA TYR A 326 18.45 -8.87 22.13
C TYR A 326 19.44 -10.03 22.09
N SER A 327 20.35 -10.04 23.07
CA SER A 327 21.24 -11.17 23.36
C SER A 327 21.53 -11.21 24.86
N GLY A 328 21.30 -12.36 25.49
CA GLY A 328 21.32 -12.48 26.95
C GLY A 328 20.35 -11.51 27.60
N THR A 329 20.86 -10.64 28.47
CA THR A 329 20.08 -9.60 29.16
C THR A 329 20.21 -8.22 28.51
N THR A 330 20.85 -8.10 27.35
CA THR A 330 20.83 -6.85 26.58
C THR A 330 19.62 -6.83 25.66
N TRP A 331 18.91 -5.71 25.64
CA TRP A 331 17.85 -5.41 24.68
C TRP A 331 18.09 -4.05 24.04
N ILE A 332 17.92 -3.91 22.73
CA ILE A 332 18.13 -2.66 21.99
C ILE A 332 16.94 -2.40 21.08
N GLY A 333 16.27 -1.26 21.25
CA GLY A 333 15.18 -0.80 20.38
C GLY A 333 15.69 0.23 19.37
N TYR A 334 15.36 0.08 18.09
CA TYR A 334 15.89 0.89 16.98
C TYR A 334 15.00 0.83 15.73
N ASP A 335 15.45 1.48 14.65
CA ASP A 335 14.88 1.33 13.31
C ASP A 335 15.82 0.58 12.36
N ASP A 336 15.33 -0.47 11.72
CA ASP A 336 16.00 -1.22 10.66
C ASP A 336 15.35 -0.96 9.29
N VAL A 337 15.83 -1.64 8.24
CA VAL A 337 15.36 -1.54 6.84
C VAL A 337 13.82 -1.57 6.74
N ARG A 338 13.14 -2.43 7.50
CA ARG A 338 11.68 -2.59 7.41
C ARG A 338 10.91 -1.44 8.07
N SER A 339 11.32 -0.97 9.23
CA SER A 339 10.70 0.21 9.86
C SER A 339 11.00 1.49 9.07
N VAL A 340 12.25 1.69 8.63
CA VAL A 340 12.63 2.86 7.81
C VAL A 340 11.82 2.91 6.51
N SER A 341 11.75 1.81 5.75
CA SER A 341 10.93 1.78 4.53
C SER A 341 9.46 2.06 4.82
N THR A 342 8.89 1.46 5.87
CA THR A 342 7.49 1.68 6.25
C THR A 342 7.21 3.15 6.63
N LYS A 343 8.10 3.78 7.41
CA LYS A 343 7.99 5.19 7.83
C LYS A 343 8.13 6.16 6.65
N VAL A 344 9.03 5.87 5.71
CA VAL A 344 9.16 6.68 4.49
C VAL A 344 7.93 6.54 3.60
N ALA A 345 7.40 5.32 3.44
CA ALA A 345 6.16 5.11 2.70
C ALA A 345 4.98 5.83 3.36
N TYR A 346 4.89 5.77 4.69
CA TYR A 346 3.93 6.52 5.48
C TYR A 346 4.00 8.04 5.21
N ALA A 347 5.20 8.63 5.31
CA ALA A 347 5.40 10.06 5.07
C ALA A 347 4.93 10.49 3.66
N ASN A 348 5.26 9.68 2.63
CA ASN A 348 4.82 9.97 1.26
C ASN A 348 3.30 9.83 1.10
N ASN A 349 2.70 8.80 1.69
CA ASN A 349 1.26 8.54 1.61
C ASN A 349 0.42 9.59 2.35
N LYS A 350 0.94 10.13 3.47
CA LYS A 350 0.33 11.26 4.20
C LYS A 350 0.55 12.61 3.52
N GLY A 351 1.28 12.65 2.40
CA GLY A 351 1.56 13.89 1.67
C GLY A 351 2.50 14.83 2.42
N LEU A 352 3.38 14.28 3.27
CA LEU A 352 4.40 15.05 3.97
C LEU A 352 5.46 15.58 2.97
N LEU A 353 6.23 16.60 3.37
CA LEU A 353 7.28 17.17 2.51
C LEU A 353 8.44 16.19 2.27
N GLY A 354 8.66 15.28 3.21
CA GLY A 354 9.62 14.20 3.10
C GLY A 354 10.08 13.69 4.47
N TYR A 355 11.35 13.35 4.59
CA TYR A 355 11.94 12.76 5.79
C TYR A 355 13.37 13.26 6.02
N TYR A 356 13.83 13.16 7.28
CA TYR A 356 15.23 13.38 7.63
C TYR A 356 15.76 12.26 8.52
N ALA A 357 17.07 11.99 8.42
CA ALA A 357 17.77 11.03 9.25
C ALA A 357 18.61 11.71 10.35
N TRP A 358 18.47 11.23 11.59
CA TRP A 358 19.36 11.54 12.69
C TRP A 358 20.15 10.27 13.07
N HIS A 359 21.44 10.12 12.75
CA HIS A 359 22.28 10.99 11.92
C HIS A 359 23.04 10.14 10.91
N VAL A 360 23.55 10.76 9.84
CA VAL A 360 24.11 10.03 8.68
C VAL A 360 25.36 9.22 9.00
N GLY A 361 26.09 9.60 10.06
CA GLY A 361 27.30 8.91 10.50
C GLY A 361 27.05 7.60 11.26
N ALA A 362 25.81 7.34 11.66
CA ALA A 362 25.43 6.11 12.37
C ALA A 362 24.82 5.05 11.44
N ASP A 363 24.62 5.37 10.15
CA ASP A 363 24.12 4.41 9.16
C ASP A 363 25.20 3.37 8.85
N ASP A 364 24.80 2.12 8.62
CA ASP A 364 25.71 1.03 8.27
C ASP A 364 25.84 0.95 6.75
N ASN A 365 26.93 1.50 6.22
CA ASN A 365 27.23 1.49 4.79
C ASN A 365 26.07 2.03 3.90
N TRP A 366 25.40 3.10 4.37
CA TRP A 366 24.27 3.74 3.69
C TRP A 366 23.02 2.85 3.51
N THR A 367 22.89 1.77 4.28
CA THR A 367 21.80 0.81 4.17
C THR A 367 20.44 1.46 4.40
N LEU A 368 20.28 2.21 5.49
CA LEU A 368 19.02 2.88 5.81
C LEU A 368 18.74 4.06 4.87
N SER A 369 19.77 4.84 4.54
CA SER A 369 19.67 5.96 3.60
C SER A 369 19.23 5.52 2.20
N THR A 370 19.80 4.42 1.70
CA THR A 370 19.45 3.83 0.39
C THR A 370 18.05 3.24 0.40
N THR A 371 17.68 2.58 1.49
CA THR A 371 16.32 2.05 1.71
C THR A 371 15.29 3.18 1.68
N ALA A 372 15.55 4.27 2.38
CA ALA A 372 14.69 5.43 2.41
C ALA A 372 14.53 6.06 1.02
N LEU A 373 15.63 6.28 0.30
CA LEU A 373 15.60 6.82 -1.07
C LEU A 373 14.79 5.92 -2.02
N THR A 374 15.08 4.61 -2.01
CA THR A 374 14.44 3.64 -2.90
C THR A 374 12.94 3.60 -2.64
N THR A 375 12.54 3.53 -1.37
CA THR A 375 11.13 3.53 -0.98
C THR A 375 10.42 4.82 -1.40
N HIS A 376 11.08 5.97 -1.24
CA HIS A 376 10.53 7.24 -1.70
C HIS A 376 10.30 7.27 -3.21
N ILE A 377 11.25 6.78 -4.00
CA ILE A 377 11.10 6.70 -5.47
C ILE A 377 9.95 5.76 -5.86
N LEU A 378 9.84 4.59 -5.21
CA LEU A 378 8.82 3.59 -5.54
C LEU A 378 7.41 4.11 -5.24
N THR A 379 7.21 4.68 -4.05
CA THR A 379 5.91 5.20 -3.61
C THR A 379 5.47 6.42 -4.42
N THR A 380 6.36 7.36 -4.71
CA THR A 380 6.05 8.53 -5.56
C THR A 380 5.78 8.16 -7.02
N ARG A 381 6.51 7.20 -7.60
CA ARG A 381 6.23 6.69 -8.96
C ARG A 381 4.86 6.02 -9.02
N GLY A 382 4.50 5.21 -8.02
CA GLY A 382 3.19 4.59 -7.92
C GLY A 382 2.05 5.61 -7.85
N ASP A 383 2.23 6.71 -7.10
CA ASP A 383 1.23 7.78 -7.04
C ASP A 383 1.15 8.59 -8.35
N MET A 384 2.29 8.89 -9.00
CA MET A 384 2.32 9.60 -10.28
C MET A 384 1.63 8.81 -11.42
N THR A 385 1.84 7.49 -11.51
CA THR A 385 1.16 6.66 -12.52
C THR A 385 -0.35 6.62 -12.28
N ASN A 386 -0.78 6.60 -11.02
CA ASN A 386 -2.18 6.63 -10.62
C ASN A 386 -2.81 8.00 -10.94
N LYS A 387 -2.16 9.11 -10.58
CA LYS A 387 -2.60 10.49 -10.92
C LYS A 387 -2.64 10.73 -12.43
N ARG A 388 -1.65 10.24 -13.19
CA ARG A 388 -1.63 10.35 -14.66
C ARG A 388 -2.78 9.55 -15.28
N SER A 389 -3.05 8.35 -14.80
CA SER A 389 -4.18 7.53 -15.25
C SER A 389 -5.52 8.22 -14.97
N LYS A 390 -5.71 8.82 -13.79
CA LYS A 390 -6.91 9.60 -13.46
C LYS A 390 -7.08 10.85 -14.34
N ARG A 391 -6.00 11.57 -14.64
CA ARG A 391 -6.03 12.74 -15.56
C ARG A 391 -6.34 12.33 -17.01
N LEU A 392 -5.73 11.26 -17.51
CA LEU A 392 -6.04 10.71 -18.84
C LEU A 392 -7.50 10.27 -18.93
N LEU A 393 -8.03 9.63 -17.88
CA LEU A 393 -9.43 9.25 -17.80
C LEU A 393 -10.37 10.47 -17.85
N LEU A 394 -10.02 11.56 -17.17
CA LEU A 394 -10.78 12.82 -17.20
C LEU A 394 -10.78 13.45 -18.61
N TYR A 395 -9.64 13.47 -19.29
CA TYR A 395 -9.53 14.01 -20.65
C TYR A 395 -10.31 13.20 -21.69
N VAL A 396 -10.52 11.90 -21.47
CA VAL A 396 -11.32 11.04 -22.35
C VAL A 396 -12.81 11.12 -22.02
N LEU A 397 -13.18 11.22 -20.74
CA LEU A 397 -14.58 11.23 -20.33
C LEU A 397 -15.28 12.57 -20.62
N LEU A 398 -14.59 13.71 -20.48
CA LEU A 398 -15.20 15.03 -20.65
C LEU A 398 -15.76 15.27 -22.08
N PRO A 399 -15.04 14.96 -23.18
CA PRO A 399 -15.56 15.11 -24.54
C PRO A 399 -16.70 14.12 -24.84
N VAL A 400 -16.64 12.91 -24.27
CA VAL A 400 -17.69 11.90 -24.44
C VAL A 400 -18.97 12.34 -23.76
N ILE A 401 -18.90 12.88 -22.54
CA ILE A 401 -20.06 13.41 -21.82
C ILE A 401 -20.67 14.59 -22.58
N LEU A 402 -19.84 15.52 -23.07
CA LEU A 402 -20.32 16.66 -23.88
C LEU A 402 -20.95 16.22 -25.19
N GLY A 403 -20.37 15.22 -25.88
CA GLY A 403 -20.92 14.64 -27.10
C GLY A 403 -22.25 13.94 -26.86
N LEU A 404 -22.36 13.15 -25.78
CA LEU A 404 -23.60 12.48 -25.40
C LEU A 404 -24.70 13.49 -24.99
N ALA A 405 -24.34 14.56 -24.28
CA ALA A 405 -25.28 15.63 -23.95
C ALA A 405 -25.80 16.35 -25.21
N PHE A 406 -24.92 16.58 -26.20
CA PHE A 406 -25.32 17.17 -27.48
C PHE A 406 -26.26 16.25 -28.27
N VAL A 407 -25.94 14.97 -28.39
CA VAL A 407 -26.81 13.97 -29.04
C VAL A 407 -28.14 13.86 -28.30
N PHE A 408 -28.13 13.83 -26.97
CA PHE A 408 -29.35 13.81 -26.15
C PHE A 408 -30.19 15.07 -26.38
N GLY A 409 -29.58 16.25 -26.48
CA GLY A 409 -30.24 17.50 -26.87
C GLY A 409 -30.89 17.42 -28.25
N MET A 410 -30.20 16.87 -29.25
CA MET A 410 -30.75 16.66 -30.60
C MET A 410 -31.90 15.65 -30.61
N VAL A 411 -31.79 14.55 -29.85
CA VAL A 411 -32.86 13.55 -29.72
C VAL A 411 -34.07 14.14 -29.00
N LEU A 412 -33.88 14.93 -27.93
CA LEU A 412 -34.97 15.63 -27.27
C LEU A 412 -35.65 16.65 -28.17
N PHE A 413 -34.88 17.38 -29.00
CA PHE A 413 -35.41 18.28 -30.00
C PHE A 413 -36.23 17.54 -31.06
N TYR A 414 -35.70 16.43 -31.61
CA TYR A 414 -36.39 15.56 -32.56
C TYR A 414 -37.66 14.92 -31.97
N VAL A 415 -37.60 14.45 -30.72
CA VAL A 415 -38.75 13.88 -30.00
C VAL A 415 -39.78 14.95 -29.68
N ARG A 416 -39.39 16.18 -29.32
CA ARG A 416 -40.33 17.31 -29.17
C ARG A 416 -41.02 17.63 -30.50
N GLN A 417 -40.28 17.62 -31.61
CA GLN A 417 -40.80 17.85 -32.96
C GLN A 417 -41.77 16.73 -33.38
N ARG A 418 -41.41 15.46 -33.16
CA ARG A 418 -42.28 14.29 -33.38
C ARG A 418 -43.50 14.27 -32.47
N ARG A 419 -43.38 14.64 -31.18
CA ARG A 419 -44.51 14.70 -30.23
C ARG A 419 -45.50 15.82 -30.55
N ARG A 420 -45.06 16.90 -31.20
CA ARG A 420 -45.96 17.92 -31.78
C ARG A 420 -46.73 17.37 -32.98
N LEU A 421 -46.15 16.46 -33.76
CA LEU A 421 -46.78 15.82 -34.93
C LEU A 421 -47.60 14.55 -34.59
N ARG A 422 -47.33 13.87 -33.46
CA ARG A 422 -47.98 12.61 -33.04
C ARG A 422 -49.04 12.78 -31.93
N ARG A 423 -49.59 13.98 -31.71
CA ARG A 423 -50.76 14.16 -30.83
C ARG A 423 -52.10 13.68 -31.41
N SER A 424 -52.07 12.95 -32.54
CA SER A 424 -53.27 12.42 -33.20
C SER A 424 -53.34 10.89 -33.32
N SER A 425 -52.37 10.10 -32.83
CA SER A 425 -52.48 8.64 -32.93
C SER A 425 -51.60 7.90 -31.93
N GLU A 426 -52.12 6.76 -31.43
CA GLU A 426 -51.47 5.73 -30.60
C GLU A 426 -51.62 5.83 -29.06
N ARG A 427 -52.87 5.77 -28.58
CA ARG A 427 -53.21 4.87 -27.44
C ARG A 427 -53.38 3.46 -28.01
N SER A 428 -52.33 2.64 -28.00
CA SER A 428 -52.38 1.16 -28.02
C SER A 428 -51.04 0.60 -28.52
N SER A 429 -50.08 0.39 -27.61
CA SER A 429 -48.99 -0.60 -27.75
C SER A 429 -48.02 -0.45 -26.56
N LYS A 430 -48.44 -0.93 -25.38
CA LYS A 430 -47.55 -1.21 -24.25
C LYS A 430 -48.16 -2.35 -23.45
N ARG A 431 -48.07 -3.58 -24.00
CA ARG A 431 -48.47 -4.80 -23.28
C ARG A 431 -47.90 -6.08 -23.91
N LYS A 432 -46.64 -6.09 -24.37
CA LYS A 432 -46.07 -7.31 -24.98
C LYS A 432 -44.59 -7.64 -24.71
N GLY A 433 -43.85 -6.88 -23.88
CA GLY A 433 -42.44 -7.19 -23.60
C GLY A 433 -42.14 -7.93 -22.29
N GLY A 434 -43.10 -8.03 -21.36
CA GLY A 434 -42.87 -8.60 -20.02
C GLY A 434 -43.24 -10.08 -19.85
N ARG A 435 -44.00 -10.67 -20.79
CA ARG A 435 -44.58 -12.01 -20.62
C ARG A 435 -43.65 -13.17 -20.98
N ASP A 436 -42.61 -12.93 -21.79
CA ASP A 436 -41.77 -14.02 -22.31
C ASP A 436 -40.65 -14.42 -21.34
N ALA A 437 -40.22 -13.52 -20.44
CA ALA A 437 -39.32 -13.87 -19.35
C ALA A 437 -40.05 -14.65 -18.23
N GLU A 438 -41.30 -14.28 -17.92
CA GLU A 438 -42.11 -14.91 -16.88
C GLU A 438 -42.47 -16.37 -17.20
N ALA A 439 -42.76 -16.69 -18.46
CA ALA A 439 -43.08 -18.04 -18.90
C ALA A 439 -41.86 -19.01 -18.86
N PHE A 440 -40.63 -18.49 -19.03
CA PHE A 440 -39.42 -19.31 -18.99
C PHE A 440 -39.01 -19.74 -17.57
N PHE A 441 -39.25 -18.88 -16.56
CA PHE A 441 -38.97 -19.20 -15.16
C PHE A 441 -40.02 -20.12 -14.52
N ALA A 442 -41.30 -20.02 -14.95
CA ALA A 442 -42.35 -20.92 -14.51
C ALA A 442 -42.22 -22.35 -15.08
N GLY A 443 -41.64 -22.50 -16.29
CA GLY A 443 -41.60 -23.78 -17.00
C GLY A 443 -40.50 -24.77 -16.60
N LYS A 444 -39.46 -24.35 -15.87
CA LYS A 444 -38.35 -25.23 -15.41
C LYS A 444 -38.35 -25.54 -13.91
N MET A 445 -39.18 -24.87 -13.11
CA MET A 445 -39.51 -25.27 -11.74
C MET A 445 -40.69 -26.25 -11.76
N GLY A 446 -40.46 -27.43 -12.34
CA GLY A 446 -41.40 -28.55 -12.27
C GLY A 446 -41.35 -29.19 -10.88
N ASP A 447 -42.31 -28.84 -10.04
CA ASP A 447 -43.08 -29.67 -9.09
C ASP A 447 -42.42 -30.85 -8.31
N LYS A 448 -41.10 -30.88 -8.12
CA LYS A 448 -40.42 -31.91 -7.30
C LYS A 448 -39.24 -31.35 -6.49
N ASN A 449 -39.48 -30.34 -5.65
CA ASN A 449 -38.80 -30.17 -4.34
C ASN A 449 -39.33 -28.94 -3.58
N PRO A 450 -39.99 -29.08 -2.42
CA PRO A 450 -40.64 -28.00 -1.68
C PRO A 450 -39.69 -27.25 -0.72
N LYS A 451 -38.47 -26.91 -1.14
CA LYS A 451 -37.54 -26.07 -0.35
C LYS A 451 -36.96 -24.97 -1.24
N MET A 452 -37.63 -23.81 -1.29
CA MET A 452 -37.17 -22.67 -2.08
C MET A 452 -37.39 -21.38 -1.29
N SER A 453 -36.33 -20.62 -0.97
CA SER A 453 -36.39 -19.41 -0.14
C SER A 453 -35.64 -18.20 -0.72
N ALA A 454 -35.47 -18.09 -2.05
CA ALA A 454 -34.94 -16.87 -2.66
C ALA A 454 -36.08 -15.85 -2.85
N VAL A 455 -36.00 -14.69 -2.21
CA VAL A 455 -37.07 -13.68 -2.22
C VAL A 455 -36.98 -12.85 -3.52
N ARG A 456 -38.11 -12.70 -4.22
CA ARG A 456 -38.22 -11.75 -5.34
C ARG A 456 -38.46 -10.36 -4.78
N TYR A 457 -37.53 -9.43 -5.02
CA TYR A 457 -37.68 -8.02 -4.68
C TYR A 457 -38.15 -7.21 -5.88
N SER A 458 -39.01 -6.22 -5.65
CA SER A 458 -39.33 -5.19 -6.65
C SER A 458 -38.18 -4.20 -6.78
N ILE A 459 -38.09 -3.51 -7.93
CA ILE A 459 -37.06 -2.47 -8.11
C ILE A 459 -37.19 -1.37 -7.05
N THR A 460 -38.41 -0.95 -6.74
CA THR A 460 -38.69 0.09 -5.74
C THR A 460 -38.20 -0.29 -4.34
N GLN A 461 -38.33 -1.56 -3.95
CA GLN A 461 -37.80 -2.02 -2.66
C GLN A 461 -36.27 -1.90 -2.60
N LEU A 462 -35.57 -2.22 -3.70
CA LEU A 462 -34.12 -2.10 -3.75
C LEU A 462 -33.64 -0.66 -3.92
N GLU A 463 -34.38 0.18 -4.63
CA GLU A 463 -34.16 1.64 -4.68
C GLU A 463 -34.24 2.24 -3.28
N ILE A 464 -35.29 1.94 -2.51
CA ILE A 464 -35.41 2.41 -1.12
C ILE A 464 -34.26 1.87 -0.27
N ALA A 465 -33.99 0.57 -0.34
CA ALA A 465 -32.96 -0.07 0.49
C ALA A 465 -31.55 0.47 0.23
N THR A 466 -31.26 0.89 -1.00
CA THR A 466 -29.93 1.37 -1.42
C THR A 466 -29.84 2.90 -1.51
N ASN A 467 -30.88 3.62 -1.06
CA ASN A 467 -31.00 5.08 -1.22
C ASN A 467 -30.82 5.51 -2.68
N ASP A 468 -31.67 5.00 -3.56
CA ASP A 468 -31.68 5.20 -5.01
C ASP A 468 -30.35 4.85 -5.69
N PHE A 469 -29.73 3.73 -5.26
CA PHE A 469 -28.41 3.31 -5.72
C PHE A 469 -27.36 4.42 -5.60
N SER A 470 -27.40 5.17 -4.48
CA SER A 470 -26.47 6.27 -4.19
C SER A 470 -25.02 5.82 -4.36
N ILE A 471 -24.20 6.71 -4.89
CA ILE A 471 -22.76 6.46 -5.06
C ILE A 471 -22.04 6.25 -3.72
N GLU A 472 -22.56 6.82 -2.64
CA GLU A 472 -22.06 6.63 -1.26
C GLU A 472 -22.25 5.19 -0.78
N ASN A 473 -23.29 4.52 -1.28
CA ASN A 473 -23.58 3.12 -0.97
C ASN A 473 -22.88 2.15 -1.92
N LYS A 474 -22.09 2.63 -2.90
CA LYS A 474 -21.39 1.75 -3.84
C LYS A 474 -20.19 1.10 -3.16
N VAL A 475 -20.24 -0.22 -3.01
CA VAL A 475 -19.19 -1.01 -2.34
C VAL A 475 -18.19 -1.66 -3.29
N GLY A 476 -18.54 -1.79 -4.57
CA GLY A 476 -17.63 -2.35 -5.56
C GLY A 476 -18.15 -2.21 -6.99
N GLN A 477 -17.27 -2.46 -7.97
CA GLN A 477 -17.65 -2.58 -9.37
C GLN A 477 -16.69 -3.53 -10.07
N GLY A 478 -17.23 -4.64 -10.57
CA GLY A 478 -16.50 -5.61 -11.41
C GLY A 478 -16.92 -5.54 -12.87
N GLY A 479 -16.51 -6.54 -13.67
CA GLY A 479 -16.90 -6.67 -15.09
C GLY A 479 -18.41 -6.84 -15.32
N TYR A 480 -19.16 -7.14 -14.24
CA TYR A 480 -20.58 -7.48 -14.29
C TYR A 480 -21.50 -6.34 -13.85
N GLY A 481 -20.93 -5.24 -13.35
CA GLY A 481 -21.67 -4.06 -12.92
C GLY A 481 -21.38 -3.63 -11.48
N PRO A 482 -21.98 -2.51 -11.04
CA PRO A 482 -21.80 -1.97 -9.69
C PRO A 482 -22.56 -2.79 -8.64
N VAL A 483 -21.97 -2.86 -7.44
CA VAL A 483 -22.55 -3.46 -6.24
C VAL A 483 -22.80 -2.36 -5.20
N TYR A 484 -23.99 -2.34 -4.64
CA TYR A 484 -24.42 -1.34 -3.65
C TYR A 484 -24.75 -2.00 -2.32
N LYS A 485 -24.31 -1.40 -1.22
CA LYS A 485 -24.83 -1.69 0.12
C LYS A 485 -26.25 -1.16 0.23
N GLY A 486 -27.12 -1.91 0.88
CA GLY A 486 -28.44 -1.46 1.23
C GLY A 486 -28.91 -2.04 2.56
N VAL A 487 -30.00 -1.48 3.08
CA VAL A 487 -30.66 -1.97 4.30
C VAL A 487 -32.13 -2.23 3.95
N LEU A 488 -32.57 -3.47 4.08
CA LEU A 488 -33.96 -3.84 3.87
C LEU A 488 -34.86 -3.24 4.96
N ALA A 489 -36.18 -3.18 4.71
CA ALA A 489 -37.14 -2.64 5.66
C ALA A 489 -37.17 -3.37 7.03
N ASP A 490 -36.68 -4.60 7.08
CA ASP A 490 -36.54 -5.40 8.30
C ASP A 490 -35.18 -5.20 9.00
N GLY A 491 -34.37 -4.24 8.55
CA GLY A 491 -33.07 -3.90 9.13
C GLY A 491 -31.90 -4.76 8.65
N ARG A 492 -32.13 -5.77 7.80
CA ARG A 492 -31.04 -6.61 7.28
C ARG A 492 -30.18 -5.86 6.27
N GLU A 493 -28.87 -5.86 6.50
CA GLU A 493 -27.88 -5.34 5.53
C GLU A 493 -27.73 -6.31 4.35
N ILE A 494 -27.73 -5.76 3.14
CA ILE A 494 -27.66 -6.50 1.88
C ILE A 494 -26.65 -5.87 0.92
N ALA A 495 -26.14 -6.67 0.00
CA ALA A 495 -25.38 -6.22 -1.16
C ALA A 495 -26.18 -6.46 -2.45
N VAL A 496 -26.44 -5.41 -3.22
CA VAL A 496 -27.22 -5.44 -4.46
C VAL A 496 -26.28 -5.29 -5.65
N LYS A 497 -26.05 -6.38 -6.39
CA LYS A 497 -25.27 -6.41 -7.63
C LYS A 497 -26.21 -6.11 -8.79
N LYS A 498 -26.04 -4.95 -9.42
CA LYS A 498 -26.81 -4.53 -10.59
C LYS A 498 -26.12 -4.99 -11.87
N LEU A 499 -26.77 -5.84 -12.66
CA LEU A 499 -26.18 -6.39 -13.87
C LEU A 499 -26.34 -5.44 -15.07
N SER A 500 -25.35 -5.42 -15.96
CA SER A 500 -25.36 -4.55 -17.15
C SER A 500 -26.46 -4.93 -18.14
N ARG A 501 -27.21 -3.93 -18.63
CA ARG A 501 -28.36 -4.10 -19.54
C ARG A 501 -28.01 -4.58 -20.97
N ASN A 502 -26.73 -4.53 -21.38
CA ASN A 502 -26.34 -4.64 -22.79
C ASN A 502 -25.51 -5.88 -23.16
N SER A 503 -25.42 -6.90 -22.31
CA SER A 503 -24.68 -8.13 -22.65
C SER A 503 -25.59 -9.36 -22.62
N THR A 504 -25.63 -10.11 -23.73
CA THR A 504 -26.18 -11.48 -23.77
C THR A 504 -25.50 -12.40 -22.76
N GLN A 505 -24.26 -12.08 -22.38
CA GLN A 505 -23.50 -12.70 -21.30
C GLN A 505 -24.15 -12.53 -19.92
N GLY A 506 -24.59 -11.33 -19.56
CA GLY A 506 -25.16 -11.05 -18.23
C GLY A 506 -26.45 -11.81 -17.97
N ASP A 507 -27.18 -12.16 -19.03
CA ASP A 507 -28.42 -12.94 -18.96
C ASP A 507 -28.19 -14.40 -18.58
N GLU A 508 -27.16 -15.05 -19.13
CA GLU A 508 -26.79 -16.43 -18.77
C GLU A 508 -26.17 -16.50 -17.38
N GLU A 509 -25.30 -15.57 -17.04
CA GLU A 509 -24.65 -15.48 -15.74
C GLU A 509 -25.67 -15.23 -14.62
N PHE A 510 -26.62 -14.31 -14.84
CA PHE A 510 -27.75 -14.10 -13.93
C PHE A 510 -28.56 -15.39 -13.72
N LYS A 511 -28.88 -16.10 -14.81
CA LYS A 511 -29.62 -17.37 -14.72
C LYS A 511 -28.85 -18.42 -13.93
N ASN A 512 -27.52 -18.51 -14.12
CA ASN A 512 -26.68 -19.44 -13.35
C ASN A 512 -26.67 -19.10 -11.87
N GLU A 513 -26.44 -17.83 -11.52
CA GLU A 513 -26.41 -17.41 -10.12
C GLU A 513 -27.76 -17.63 -9.42
N VAL A 514 -28.88 -17.24 -10.06
CA VAL A 514 -30.23 -17.48 -9.52
C VAL A 514 -30.55 -18.96 -9.39
N MET A 515 -30.15 -19.79 -10.37
CA MET A 515 -30.38 -21.23 -10.33
C MET A 515 -29.60 -21.88 -9.17
N LEU A 516 -28.32 -21.55 -9.03
CA LEU A 516 -27.43 -22.09 -7.99
C LEU A 516 -27.81 -21.61 -6.58
N THR A 517 -28.43 -20.43 -6.47
CA THR A 517 -28.97 -19.88 -5.21
C THR A 517 -29.91 -20.85 -4.48
N THR A 518 -30.64 -21.69 -5.22
CA THR A 518 -31.59 -22.64 -4.62
C THR A 518 -30.93 -23.90 -4.06
N GLN A 519 -29.67 -24.15 -4.41
CA GLN A 519 -28.98 -25.43 -4.16
C GLN A 519 -27.75 -25.29 -3.25
N LEU A 520 -27.11 -24.12 -3.26
CA LEU A 520 -25.86 -23.88 -2.54
C LEU A 520 -26.10 -23.23 -1.18
N GLN A 521 -25.87 -23.98 -0.11
CA GLN A 521 -25.89 -23.48 1.27
C GLN A 521 -24.73 -24.05 2.05
N HIS A 522 -23.71 -23.21 2.29
CA HIS A 522 -22.53 -23.59 3.05
C HIS A 522 -21.91 -22.35 3.69
N VAL A 523 -21.30 -22.51 4.87
CA VAL A 523 -20.75 -21.38 5.66
C VAL A 523 -19.69 -20.59 4.89
N ASN A 524 -18.89 -21.28 4.05
CA ASN A 524 -17.84 -20.69 3.21
C ASN A 524 -18.28 -20.33 1.78
N LEU A 525 -19.58 -20.21 1.50
CA LEU A 525 -20.07 -19.65 0.24
C LEU A 525 -20.92 -18.40 0.56
N VAL A 526 -20.88 -17.40 -0.33
CA VAL A 526 -21.73 -16.21 -0.18
C VAL A 526 -23.18 -16.58 -0.47
N ARG A 527 -24.06 -16.26 0.47
CA ARG A 527 -25.49 -16.55 0.33
C ARG A 527 -26.18 -15.48 -0.51
N VAL A 528 -26.86 -15.93 -1.57
CA VAL A 528 -27.84 -15.10 -2.29
C VAL A 528 -29.16 -15.13 -1.52
N ILE A 529 -29.64 -13.95 -1.15
CA ILE A 529 -30.89 -13.73 -0.41
C ILE A 529 -32.09 -13.64 -1.36
N GLY A 530 -31.87 -13.08 -2.55
CA GLY A 530 -32.94 -12.88 -3.51
C GLY A 530 -32.49 -12.24 -4.82
N TYR A 531 -33.47 -11.87 -5.64
CA TYR A 531 -33.24 -11.31 -6.96
C TYR A 531 -34.33 -10.30 -7.35
N CYS A 532 -34.04 -9.45 -8.34
CA CYS A 532 -34.99 -8.54 -8.96
C CYS A 532 -34.95 -8.70 -10.48
N ILE A 533 -36.13 -8.84 -11.09
CA ILE A 533 -36.36 -8.79 -12.54
C ILE A 533 -37.56 -7.87 -12.74
N ASP A 534 -37.28 -6.60 -13.03
CA ASP A 534 -38.30 -5.56 -13.19
C ASP A 534 -37.81 -4.46 -14.15
N GLY A 535 -38.69 -3.96 -15.02
CA GLY A 535 -38.36 -2.85 -15.94
C GLY A 535 -37.18 -3.07 -16.90
N GLY A 536 -36.72 -4.31 -17.10
CA GLY A 536 -35.52 -4.63 -17.87
C GLY A 536 -34.21 -4.57 -17.06
N GLU A 537 -34.31 -4.32 -15.75
CA GLU A 537 -33.21 -4.43 -14.80
C GLU A 537 -33.12 -5.85 -14.23
N ARG A 538 -31.89 -6.32 -14.03
CA ARG A 538 -31.61 -7.60 -13.38
C ARG A 538 -30.64 -7.36 -12.24
N MET A 539 -31.03 -7.75 -11.03
CA MET A 539 -30.21 -7.54 -9.83
C MET A 539 -30.20 -8.78 -8.96
N LEU A 540 -29.05 -9.05 -8.35
CA LEU A 540 -28.86 -10.11 -7.37
C LEU A 540 -28.65 -9.47 -6.00
N VAL A 541 -29.31 -10.03 -4.99
CA VAL A 541 -29.26 -9.55 -3.61
C VAL A 541 -28.53 -10.60 -2.78
N TYR A 542 -27.37 -10.25 -2.24
CA TYR A 542 -26.55 -11.11 -1.39
C TYR A 542 -26.60 -10.62 0.07
N GLU A 543 -26.16 -11.50 0.98
CA GLU A 543 -25.73 -11.04 2.29
C GLU A 543 -24.58 -10.02 2.18
N TYR A 544 -24.62 -8.99 3.01
CA TYR A 544 -23.54 -8.01 3.07
C TYR A 544 -22.35 -8.56 3.87
N LEU A 545 -21.14 -8.42 3.32
CA LEU A 545 -19.90 -8.84 3.96
C LEU A 545 -19.01 -7.61 4.16
N PRO A 546 -18.73 -7.21 5.42
CA PRO A 546 -18.13 -5.90 5.71
C PRO A 546 -16.63 -5.82 5.42
N ASN A 547 -15.92 -6.95 5.36
CA ASN A 547 -14.46 -7.00 5.25
C ASN A 547 -13.97 -7.23 3.81
N ASN A 548 -14.69 -6.77 2.79
CA ASN A 548 -14.27 -6.80 1.38
C ASN A 548 -13.77 -8.19 0.91
N SER A 549 -12.99 -8.23 -0.18
CA SER A 549 -12.37 -9.42 -0.77
C SER A 549 -10.95 -9.66 -0.26
N LEU A 550 -10.45 -10.89 -0.40
CA LEU A 550 -9.14 -11.31 0.07
C LEU A 550 -7.98 -10.58 -0.62
N ASP A 551 -8.10 -10.20 -1.89
CA ASP A 551 -7.10 -9.39 -2.61
C ASP A 551 -6.89 -8.00 -2.01
N HIS A 552 -7.94 -7.41 -1.41
CA HIS A 552 -7.89 -6.13 -0.70
C HIS A 552 -6.93 -6.16 0.48
N TYR A 553 -6.70 -7.35 1.06
CA TYR A 553 -5.76 -7.56 2.15
C TYR A 553 -4.44 -8.13 1.65
N LEU A 554 -4.45 -9.23 0.88
CA LEU A 554 -3.23 -9.93 0.48
C LEU A 554 -2.23 -9.05 -0.27
N PHE A 555 -2.71 -8.09 -1.06
CA PHE A 555 -1.83 -7.31 -1.94
C PHE A 555 -1.64 -5.85 -1.53
N ASP A 556 -2.15 -5.47 -0.38
CA ASP A 556 -1.90 -4.17 0.24
C ASP A 556 -0.84 -4.37 1.34
N PRO A 557 0.32 -3.69 1.27
CA PRO A 557 1.42 -3.92 2.22
C PRO A 557 1.07 -3.67 3.70
N VAL A 558 0.02 -2.89 3.98
CA VAL A 558 -0.42 -2.59 5.34
C VAL A 558 -1.51 -3.56 5.76
N ARG A 559 -2.53 -3.79 4.91
CA ARG A 559 -3.65 -4.68 5.24
C ARG A 559 -3.25 -6.14 5.25
N SER A 560 -2.20 -6.55 4.53
CA SER A 560 -1.69 -7.92 4.55
C SER A 560 -1.20 -8.34 5.94
N LEU A 561 -0.78 -7.38 6.77
CA LEU A 561 -0.38 -7.59 8.17
C LEU A 561 -1.57 -7.99 9.07
N LEU A 562 -2.80 -7.68 8.66
CA LEU A 562 -4.01 -8.13 9.37
C LEU A 562 -4.27 -9.63 9.17
N LEU A 563 -3.65 -10.24 8.14
CA LEU A 563 -3.69 -11.66 7.81
C LEU A 563 -2.42 -12.34 8.29
N ASP A 564 -2.29 -12.48 9.61
CA ASP A 564 -1.30 -13.36 10.23
C ASP A 564 -1.44 -14.82 9.76
N TRP A 565 -0.46 -15.66 10.07
CA TRP A 565 -0.45 -17.05 9.60
C TRP A 565 -1.70 -17.83 10.03
N ALA A 566 -2.17 -17.65 11.26
CA ALA A 566 -3.36 -18.31 11.77
C ALA A 566 -4.60 -17.95 10.93
N LYS A 567 -4.82 -16.66 10.63
CA LYS A 567 -5.93 -16.24 9.75
C LYS A 567 -5.77 -16.77 8.34
N ARG A 568 -4.56 -16.80 7.79
CA ARG A 568 -4.34 -17.37 6.44
C ARG A 568 -4.65 -18.86 6.41
N VAL A 569 -4.30 -19.60 7.45
CA VAL A 569 -4.70 -21.01 7.62
C VAL A 569 -6.22 -21.13 7.63
N GLU A 570 -6.92 -20.35 8.45
CA GLU A 570 -8.40 -20.38 8.48
C GLU A 570 -9.02 -20.04 7.13
N ILE A 571 -8.40 -19.12 6.38
CA ILE A 571 -8.82 -18.77 5.02
C ILE A 571 -8.59 -19.94 4.06
N ILE A 572 -7.41 -20.56 4.08
CA ILE A 572 -7.07 -21.73 3.25
C ILE A 572 -8.04 -22.87 3.53
N GLU A 573 -8.29 -23.17 4.80
CA GLU A 573 -9.22 -24.21 5.23
C GLU A 573 -10.65 -23.90 4.79
N GLY A 574 -11.14 -22.68 5.02
CA GLY A 574 -12.50 -22.29 4.65
C GLY A 574 -12.72 -22.32 3.13
N VAL A 575 -11.76 -21.86 2.33
CA VAL A 575 -11.82 -21.99 0.86
C VAL A 575 -11.79 -23.46 0.44
N THR A 576 -10.94 -24.28 1.06
CA THR A 576 -10.86 -25.73 0.81
C THR A 576 -12.21 -26.40 1.08
N GLN A 577 -12.85 -26.11 2.21
CA GLN A 577 -14.16 -26.66 2.56
C GLN A 577 -15.26 -26.18 1.60
N GLY A 578 -15.27 -24.89 1.26
CA GLY A 578 -16.22 -24.34 0.28
C GLY A 578 -16.11 -25.02 -1.08
N LEU A 579 -14.89 -25.21 -1.58
CA LEU A 579 -14.67 -25.85 -2.88
C LEU A 579 -14.94 -27.36 -2.84
N LEU A 580 -14.59 -28.04 -1.75
CA LEU A 580 -14.91 -29.44 -1.52
C LEU A 580 -16.44 -29.66 -1.50
N TYR A 581 -17.19 -28.77 -0.85
CA TYR A 581 -18.64 -28.81 -0.86
C TYR A 581 -19.22 -28.69 -2.28
N LEU A 582 -18.75 -27.73 -3.09
CA LEU A 582 -19.19 -27.57 -4.47
C LEU A 582 -18.96 -28.83 -5.32
N GLN A 583 -17.82 -29.49 -5.13
CA GLN A 583 -17.42 -30.64 -5.94
C GLN A 583 -18.07 -31.96 -5.50
N GLU A 584 -18.27 -32.17 -4.19
CA GLU A 584 -18.60 -33.49 -3.64
C GLU A 584 -19.91 -33.53 -2.84
N TYR A 585 -20.32 -32.43 -2.20
CA TYR A 585 -21.39 -32.45 -1.19
C TYR A 585 -22.62 -31.60 -1.51
N SER A 586 -22.60 -30.79 -2.57
CA SER A 586 -23.71 -29.93 -2.96
C SER A 586 -24.87 -30.66 -3.68
N GLY A 587 -24.75 -31.98 -3.88
CA GLY A 587 -25.72 -32.83 -4.58
C GLY A 587 -25.53 -32.87 -6.10
N GLN A 588 -24.81 -31.91 -6.67
CA GLN A 588 -24.37 -31.89 -8.07
C GLN A 588 -22.91 -31.47 -8.12
N SER A 589 -22.12 -31.96 -9.07
CA SER A 589 -20.72 -31.54 -9.18
C SER A 589 -20.64 -30.17 -9.85
N ILE A 590 -20.30 -29.13 -9.08
CA ILE A 590 -20.22 -27.75 -9.59
C ILE A 590 -18.76 -27.33 -9.76
N VAL A 591 -18.45 -26.74 -10.92
CA VAL A 591 -17.16 -26.13 -11.24
C VAL A 591 -17.32 -24.62 -11.28
N HIS A 592 -16.56 -23.90 -10.46
CA HIS A 592 -16.64 -22.45 -10.26
C HIS A 592 -16.09 -21.65 -11.45
N ARG A 593 -14.94 -22.06 -12.01
CA ARG A 593 -14.26 -21.48 -13.19
C ARG A 593 -13.66 -20.06 -13.05
N ASP A 594 -13.95 -19.32 -11.98
CA ASP A 594 -13.29 -18.03 -11.68
C ASP A 594 -12.83 -17.90 -10.21
N LEU A 595 -12.19 -18.94 -9.68
CA LEU A 595 -11.66 -18.90 -8.30
C LEU A 595 -10.37 -18.06 -8.25
N LYS A 596 -10.39 -16.98 -7.47
CA LYS A 596 -9.28 -16.03 -7.28
C LYS A 596 -9.47 -15.24 -5.97
N PRO A 597 -8.45 -14.55 -5.44
CA PRO A 597 -8.58 -13.79 -4.19
C PRO A 597 -9.70 -12.73 -4.23
N GLY A 598 -9.91 -12.06 -5.37
CA GLY A 598 -10.99 -11.08 -5.55
C GLY A 598 -12.42 -11.66 -5.45
N ASN A 599 -12.56 -12.99 -5.56
CA ASN A 599 -13.84 -13.69 -5.41
C ASN A 599 -13.95 -14.42 -4.06
N ILE A 600 -12.98 -14.25 -3.14
CA ILE A 600 -13.07 -14.71 -1.76
C ILE A 600 -13.42 -13.50 -0.89
N LEU A 601 -14.68 -13.37 -0.48
CA LEU A 601 -15.13 -12.30 0.42
C LEU A 601 -14.93 -12.68 1.88
N LEU A 602 -14.74 -11.70 2.75
CA LEU A 602 -14.51 -11.90 4.17
C LEU A 602 -15.69 -11.38 4.99
N ASP A 603 -16.23 -12.22 5.88
CA ASP A 603 -17.28 -11.82 6.81
C ASP A 603 -16.75 -10.96 7.96
N SER A 604 -17.62 -10.55 8.90
CA SER A 604 -17.26 -9.73 10.05
C SER A 604 -16.16 -10.33 10.95
N ASN A 605 -16.00 -11.66 10.91
CA ASN A 605 -15.01 -12.40 11.69
C ASN A 605 -13.78 -12.79 10.84
N MET A 606 -13.60 -12.18 9.66
CA MET A 606 -12.53 -12.48 8.70
C MET A 606 -12.56 -13.92 8.14
N LYS A 607 -13.70 -14.61 8.21
CA LYS A 607 -13.83 -15.96 7.62
C LYS A 607 -14.13 -15.86 6.11
N PRO A 608 -13.57 -16.76 5.29
CA PRO A 608 -13.72 -16.70 3.84
C PRO A 608 -15.07 -17.22 3.36
N LYS A 609 -15.60 -16.56 2.33
CA LYS A 609 -16.77 -16.98 1.55
C LYS A 609 -16.51 -16.85 0.06
N ILE A 610 -16.63 -17.95 -0.68
CA ILE A 610 -16.51 -17.98 -2.14
C ILE A 610 -17.73 -17.30 -2.77
N SER A 611 -17.48 -16.40 -3.73
CA SER A 611 -18.47 -15.56 -4.40
C SER A 611 -18.33 -15.60 -5.93
N ASP A 612 -19.29 -15.00 -6.63
CA ASP A 612 -19.30 -14.82 -8.10
C ASP A 612 -19.46 -16.11 -8.93
N PHE A 613 -20.64 -16.73 -8.80
CA PHE A 613 -20.99 -17.98 -9.47
C PHE A 613 -21.50 -17.80 -10.91
N GLY A 614 -21.41 -16.61 -11.52
CA GLY A 614 -21.95 -16.35 -12.86
C GLY A 614 -21.38 -17.29 -13.94
N LEU A 615 -20.11 -17.68 -13.78
CA LEU A 615 -19.41 -18.59 -14.68
C LEU A 615 -19.49 -20.06 -14.25
N ALA A 616 -20.08 -20.35 -13.10
CA ALA A 616 -20.14 -21.70 -12.58
C ALA A 616 -20.99 -22.61 -13.48
N ARG A 617 -20.63 -23.90 -13.55
CA ARG A 617 -21.32 -24.91 -14.36
C ARG A 617 -21.49 -26.19 -13.57
N ILE A 618 -22.65 -26.83 -13.74
CA ILE A 618 -22.93 -28.16 -13.22
C ILE A 618 -22.39 -29.19 -14.22
N LEU A 619 -21.56 -30.11 -13.75
CA LEU A 619 -21.16 -31.30 -14.50
C LEU A 619 -22.28 -32.34 -14.43
N THR A 620 -22.65 -32.90 -15.58
CA THR A 620 -23.57 -34.03 -15.67
C THR A 620 -22.93 -35.29 -15.08
N THR A 621 -23.74 -36.15 -14.46
CA THR A 621 -23.31 -37.30 -13.65
C THR A 621 -22.39 -38.30 -14.37
N ASP A 622 -22.43 -38.34 -15.71
CA ASP A 622 -21.70 -39.30 -16.54
C ASP A 622 -20.37 -38.77 -17.12
N SER A 623 -20.03 -37.50 -16.89
CA SER A 623 -18.87 -36.84 -17.49
C SER A 623 -17.95 -36.20 -16.45
N SER A 624 -16.70 -36.64 -16.38
CA SER A 624 -15.67 -36.07 -15.50
C SER A 624 -15.14 -34.70 -15.95
N GLU A 625 -15.42 -34.32 -17.19
CA GLU A 625 -15.05 -33.05 -17.82
C GLU A 625 -16.15 -32.61 -18.79
N ALA A 626 -16.18 -31.31 -19.08
CA ALA A 626 -17.09 -30.71 -20.05
C ALA A 626 -16.34 -29.68 -20.90
N ASN A 627 -16.90 -29.34 -22.07
CA ASN A 627 -16.31 -28.36 -22.99
C ASN A 627 -17.21 -27.12 -23.11
N THR A 628 -16.59 -25.98 -23.40
CA THR A 628 -17.25 -24.72 -23.70
C THR A 628 -16.52 -24.03 -24.84
N GLU A 629 -17.25 -23.61 -25.87
CA GLU A 629 -16.69 -22.78 -26.96
C GLU A 629 -16.21 -21.41 -26.46
N ARG A 630 -16.74 -20.99 -25.30
CA ARG A 630 -16.44 -19.69 -24.70
C ARG A 630 -15.46 -19.83 -23.53
N ILE A 631 -14.27 -19.26 -23.70
CA ILE A 631 -13.29 -19.08 -22.61
C ILE A 631 -13.66 -17.82 -21.81
N ALA A 632 -13.91 -18.00 -20.52
CA ALA A 632 -14.27 -16.94 -19.58
C ALA A 632 -13.57 -17.13 -18.23
N GLY A 633 -13.50 -16.09 -17.40
CA GLY A 633 -12.79 -16.10 -16.13
C GLY A 633 -11.39 -15.47 -16.23
N THR A 634 -10.66 -15.50 -15.13
CA THR A 634 -9.40 -14.76 -14.97
C THR A 634 -8.22 -15.61 -15.43
N ARG A 635 -7.67 -15.30 -16.62
CA ARG A 635 -6.65 -16.11 -17.33
C ARG A 635 -5.50 -16.62 -16.45
N ALA A 636 -4.99 -15.82 -15.52
CA ALA A 636 -3.85 -16.22 -14.69
C ALA A 636 -4.13 -17.38 -13.71
N TYR A 637 -5.40 -17.69 -13.46
CA TYR A 637 -5.85 -18.79 -12.61
C TYR A 637 -6.37 -19.98 -13.43
N CYS A 638 -6.37 -19.87 -14.75
CA CYS A 638 -6.94 -20.86 -15.64
C CYS A 638 -5.87 -21.86 -16.09
N PRO A 639 -6.15 -23.17 -16.03
CA PRO A 639 -5.23 -24.16 -16.57
C PRO A 639 -5.22 -24.14 -18.11
N ARG A 640 -4.15 -24.67 -18.69
CA ARG A 640 -3.89 -24.59 -20.13
C ARG A 640 -4.95 -25.31 -20.98
N GLU A 641 -5.42 -26.48 -20.56
CA GLU A 641 -6.46 -27.24 -21.30
C GLU A 641 -7.78 -26.47 -21.42
N TYR A 642 -8.09 -25.64 -20.43
CA TYR A 642 -9.25 -24.75 -20.48
C TYR A 642 -8.99 -23.60 -21.44
N LEU A 643 -7.84 -22.93 -21.33
CA LEU A 643 -7.49 -21.79 -22.19
C LEU A 643 -7.37 -22.15 -23.68
N GLN A 644 -6.91 -23.36 -23.99
CA GLN A 644 -6.65 -23.81 -25.35
C GLN A 644 -7.86 -24.48 -25.99
N ASN A 645 -8.55 -25.35 -25.25
CA ASN A 645 -9.56 -26.24 -25.81
C ASN A 645 -10.95 -26.05 -25.21
N GLY A 646 -11.13 -25.15 -24.25
CA GLY A 646 -12.41 -24.94 -23.56
C GLY A 646 -12.76 -26.04 -22.56
N VAL A 647 -11.85 -26.97 -22.27
CA VAL A 647 -12.12 -28.12 -21.40
C VAL A 647 -12.03 -27.70 -19.93
N TYR A 648 -13.10 -27.92 -19.18
CA TYR A 648 -13.16 -27.67 -17.73
C TYR A 648 -13.65 -28.89 -16.96
N SER A 649 -13.15 -29.05 -15.74
CA SER A 649 -13.51 -30.13 -14.82
C SER A 649 -13.32 -29.67 -13.37
N LYS A 650 -13.62 -30.56 -12.40
CA LYS A 650 -13.24 -30.34 -10.99
C LYS A 650 -11.75 -29.98 -10.84
N LYS A 651 -10.88 -30.58 -11.68
CA LYS A 651 -9.43 -30.35 -11.68
C LYS A 651 -9.05 -28.95 -12.21
N SER A 652 -9.96 -28.25 -12.89
CA SER A 652 -9.74 -26.86 -13.27
C SER A 652 -9.77 -25.94 -12.05
N ASP A 653 -10.75 -26.10 -11.16
CA ASP A 653 -10.78 -25.32 -9.92
C ASP A 653 -9.67 -25.72 -8.95
N VAL A 654 -9.22 -26.97 -8.95
CA VAL A 654 -8.03 -27.39 -8.18
C VAL A 654 -6.79 -26.61 -8.63
N TYR A 655 -6.61 -26.43 -9.94
CA TYR A 655 -5.51 -25.62 -10.46
C TYR A 655 -5.62 -24.17 -9.98
N SER A 656 -6.81 -23.56 -10.10
CA SER A 656 -7.06 -22.20 -9.62
C SER A 656 -6.82 -22.07 -8.10
N PHE A 657 -7.20 -23.08 -7.32
CA PHE A 657 -6.91 -23.16 -5.88
C PHE A 657 -5.40 -23.22 -5.61
N GLY A 658 -4.63 -23.98 -6.39
CA GLY A 658 -3.18 -24.03 -6.26
C GLY A 658 -2.52 -22.66 -6.47
N ILE A 659 -2.96 -21.91 -7.49
CA ILE A 659 -2.50 -20.53 -7.72
C ILE A 659 -2.92 -19.61 -6.57
N LEU A 660 -4.17 -19.68 -6.12
CA LEU A 660 -4.66 -18.93 -4.97
C LEU A 660 -3.83 -19.24 -3.70
N LEU A 661 -3.52 -20.50 -3.45
CA LEU A 661 -2.71 -20.92 -2.31
C LEU A 661 -1.30 -20.34 -2.36
N LEU A 662 -0.66 -20.31 -3.54
CA LEU A 662 0.62 -19.62 -3.71
C LEU A 662 0.53 -18.15 -3.35
N GLN A 663 -0.53 -17.46 -3.76
CA GLN A 663 -0.70 -16.04 -3.43
C GLN A 663 -0.98 -15.83 -1.95
N ILE A 664 -1.72 -16.73 -1.30
CA ILE A 664 -1.98 -16.65 0.14
C ILE A 664 -0.67 -16.81 0.92
N ILE A 665 0.23 -17.71 0.55
CA ILE A 665 1.48 -17.91 1.32
C ILE A 665 2.59 -16.91 0.95
N SER A 666 2.50 -16.24 -0.20
CA SER A 666 3.55 -15.32 -0.70
C SER A 666 3.17 -13.84 -0.71
N SER A 667 1.87 -13.52 -0.65
CA SER A 667 1.32 -12.17 -0.93
C SER A 667 1.73 -11.59 -2.28
N LYS A 668 2.10 -12.44 -3.25
CA LYS A 668 2.53 -12.03 -4.60
C LYS A 668 1.35 -12.04 -5.59
N LYS A 669 1.29 -11.06 -6.50
CA LYS A 669 0.24 -10.94 -7.53
C LYS A 669 0.57 -11.78 -8.77
N CYS A 670 -0.42 -12.48 -9.30
CA CYS A 670 -0.34 -12.98 -10.68
C CYS A 670 -0.32 -11.79 -11.66
N GLY A 671 0.65 -11.76 -12.58
CA GLY A 671 0.83 -10.69 -13.58
C GLY A 671 1.99 -9.73 -13.28
N SER A 672 2.66 -9.87 -12.14
CA SER A 672 4.00 -9.32 -11.92
C SER A 672 5.05 -10.33 -12.36
N GLN A 673 6.25 -9.86 -12.69
CA GLN A 673 7.37 -10.71 -13.07
C GLN A 673 8.35 -10.85 -11.89
N TYR A 674 8.89 -12.05 -11.72
CA TYR A 674 9.70 -12.47 -10.58
C TYR A 674 11.01 -13.12 -11.03
N GLY A 675 11.91 -13.41 -10.08
CA GLY A 675 13.24 -13.97 -10.36
C GLY A 675 14.33 -12.91 -10.53
N PRO A 676 15.60 -13.33 -10.66
CA PRO A 676 16.75 -12.42 -10.79
C PRO A 676 16.66 -11.48 -11.99
N ASP A 677 16.10 -11.97 -13.09
CA ASP A 677 15.93 -11.24 -14.35
C ASP A 677 14.55 -10.58 -14.47
N GLY A 678 13.65 -10.84 -13.51
CA GLY A 678 12.32 -10.23 -13.45
C GLY A 678 11.44 -10.58 -14.65
N ASP A 679 11.41 -11.86 -15.06
CA ASP A 679 10.65 -12.35 -16.22
C ASP A 679 9.75 -13.56 -15.91
N LEU A 680 9.85 -14.16 -14.73
CA LEU A 680 9.13 -15.39 -14.39
C LEU A 680 7.72 -15.12 -13.83
N GLU A 681 6.77 -15.94 -14.26
CA GLU A 681 5.44 -16.00 -13.64
C GLU A 681 5.51 -16.60 -12.23
N LEU A 682 4.58 -16.23 -11.35
CA LEU A 682 4.59 -16.60 -9.92
C LEU A 682 4.81 -18.10 -9.70
N HIS A 683 4.10 -18.95 -10.43
CA HIS A 683 4.16 -20.39 -10.24
C HIS A 683 5.47 -21.01 -10.79
N VAL A 684 6.09 -20.38 -11.79
CA VAL A 684 7.40 -20.78 -12.32
C VAL A 684 8.50 -20.39 -11.32
N TYR A 685 8.45 -19.16 -10.83
CA TYR A 685 9.37 -18.69 -9.80
C TYR A 685 9.30 -19.52 -8.51
N ALA A 686 8.09 -19.88 -8.08
CA ALA A 686 7.87 -20.77 -6.94
C ALA A 686 8.54 -22.14 -7.12
N TYR A 687 8.43 -22.70 -8.33
CA TYR A 687 9.03 -23.98 -8.67
C TYR A 687 10.56 -23.92 -8.69
N ASP A 688 11.14 -22.87 -9.29
CA ASP A 688 12.59 -22.69 -9.35
C ASP A 688 13.20 -22.58 -7.95
N LEU A 689 12.61 -21.75 -7.08
CA LEU A 689 13.04 -21.64 -5.69
C LEU A 689 12.92 -22.96 -4.93
N TRP A 690 11.81 -23.68 -5.08
CA TRP A 690 11.64 -24.99 -4.45
C TRP A 690 12.67 -26.02 -4.94
N LYS A 691 12.94 -26.04 -6.25
CA LYS A 691 13.92 -26.94 -6.85
C LYS A 691 15.34 -26.67 -6.35
N GLU A 692 15.66 -25.41 -6.09
CA GLU A 692 16.96 -24.98 -5.55
C GLU A 692 17.09 -25.12 -4.03
N GLY A 693 16.04 -25.58 -3.33
CA GLY A 693 16.04 -25.66 -1.86
C GLY A 693 15.92 -24.29 -1.18
N ARG A 694 15.40 -23.30 -1.90
CA ARG A 694 15.23 -21.89 -1.51
C ARG A 694 13.76 -21.53 -1.35
N GLU A 695 12.90 -22.52 -1.06
CA GLU A 695 11.45 -22.35 -0.98
C GLU A 695 10.98 -21.28 0.02
N MET A 696 11.79 -20.93 1.02
CA MET A 696 11.42 -19.89 1.99
C MET A 696 11.47 -18.48 1.38
N GLU A 697 12.20 -18.26 0.29
CA GLU A 697 12.32 -16.93 -0.35
C GLU A 697 11.04 -16.46 -1.05
N ILE A 698 10.14 -17.37 -1.42
CA ILE A 698 8.85 -16.99 -2.00
C ILE A 698 7.82 -16.60 -0.94
N MET A 699 7.98 -17.07 0.30
CA MET A 699 7.01 -16.87 1.36
C MET A 699 6.91 -15.39 1.74
N ASP A 700 5.72 -14.97 2.18
CA ASP A 700 5.52 -13.64 2.72
C ASP A 700 6.32 -13.50 4.03
N PRO A 701 7.28 -12.56 4.13
CA PRO A 701 8.11 -12.40 5.34
C PRO A 701 7.34 -11.93 6.58
N SER A 702 6.05 -11.57 6.46
CA SER A 702 5.16 -11.30 7.59
C SER A 702 4.54 -12.55 8.21
N LEU A 703 4.67 -13.71 7.56
CA LEU A 703 4.17 -14.97 8.09
C LEU A 703 5.16 -15.55 9.08
N ASP A 704 4.91 -15.30 10.37
CA ASP A 704 5.58 -15.99 11.46
C ASP A 704 4.90 -17.35 11.71
N ASP A 705 5.60 -18.44 11.39
CA ASP A 705 5.27 -19.79 11.84
C ASP A 705 6.36 -20.30 12.78
N SER A 706 6.67 -19.50 13.80
CA SER A 706 7.63 -19.78 14.88
C SER A 706 7.45 -21.14 15.57
N ASN A 707 6.29 -21.79 15.37
CA ASN A 707 6.00 -23.13 15.88
C ASN A 707 6.27 -24.26 14.86
N SER A 708 6.36 -24.02 13.54
CA SER A 708 6.87 -25.02 12.57
C SER A 708 7.02 -24.50 11.12
N THR A 709 8.24 -24.12 10.69
CA THR A 709 8.57 -23.77 9.29
C THR A 709 8.08 -24.79 8.25
N CYS A 710 7.86 -26.04 8.65
CA CYS A 710 7.38 -27.10 7.75
C CYS A 710 5.96 -26.87 7.20
N LYS A 711 5.08 -26.10 7.86
CA LYS A 711 3.68 -25.95 7.42
C LYS A 711 3.55 -25.03 6.21
N LEU A 712 4.30 -23.93 6.16
CA LEU A 712 4.38 -23.05 4.99
C LEU A 712 4.93 -23.81 3.78
N VAL A 713 6.01 -24.57 3.98
CA VAL A 713 6.61 -25.42 2.95
C VAL A 713 5.63 -26.50 2.48
N ASN A 714 4.83 -27.07 3.38
CA ASN A 714 3.78 -28.03 3.01
C ASN A 714 2.64 -27.38 2.21
N CYS A 715 2.25 -26.15 2.53
CA CYS A 715 1.29 -25.40 1.71
C CYS A 715 1.83 -25.15 0.30
N LEU A 716 3.11 -24.78 0.17
CA LEU A 716 3.78 -24.67 -1.12
C LEU A 716 3.76 -26.00 -1.88
N ARG A 717 4.03 -27.13 -1.22
CA ARG A 717 3.97 -28.47 -1.84
C ARG A 717 2.57 -28.81 -2.33
N ILE A 718 1.54 -28.58 -1.51
CA ILE A 718 0.14 -28.79 -1.90
C ILE A 718 -0.19 -27.91 -3.11
N ALA A 719 0.24 -26.65 -3.10
CA ALA A 719 0.02 -25.74 -4.22
C ALA A 719 0.67 -26.27 -5.50
N MET A 720 1.94 -26.71 -5.44
CA MET A 720 2.65 -27.33 -6.56
C MET A 720 1.92 -28.58 -7.10
N LEU A 721 1.43 -29.44 -6.21
CA LEU A 721 0.66 -30.63 -6.59
C LEU A 721 -0.73 -30.28 -7.18
N CYS A 722 -1.28 -29.11 -6.86
CA CYS A 722 -2.54 -28.63 -7.44
C CYS A 722 -2.36 -28.04 -8.84
N ILE A 723 -1.19 -27.46 -9.15
CA ILE A 723 -0.92 -26.78 -10.43
C ILE A 723 -0.24 -27.66 -11.49
N GLN A 724 -0.26 -28.98 -11.33
CA GLN A 724 0.35 -29.91 -12.28
C GLN A 724 -0.19 -29.73 -13.71
N ARG A 725 0.69 -29.88 -14.70
CA ARG A 725 0.36 -29.65 -16.11
C ARG A 725 -0.80 -30.53 -16.58
N LYS A 726 -0.76 -31.84 -16.28
CA LYS A 726 -1.82 -32.78 -16.66
C LYS A 726 -2.92 -32.76 -15.58
N PRO A 727 -4.22 -32.67 -15.95
CA PRO A 727 -5.32 -32.66 -14.98
C PRO A 727 -5.38 -33.89 -14.07
N MET A 728 -4.98 -35.05 -14.58
CA MET A 728 -5.00 -36.32 -13.83
C MET A 728 -3.99 -36.34 -12.67
N ASP A 729 -2.86 -35.63 -12.83
CA ASP A 729 -1.78 -35.57 -11.83
C ASP A 729 -2.08 -34.58 -10.70
N ARG A 730 -3.06 -33.68 -10.89
CA ARG A 730 -3.50 -32.75 -9.84
C ARG A 730 -4.20 -33.50 -8.71
N LEU A 731 -4.10 -33.00 -7.48
CA LEU A 731 -4.84 -33.58 -6.35
C LEU A 731 -6.37 -33.47 -6.54
N SER A 732 -7.14 -34.25 -5.78
CA SER A 732 -8.57 -33.98 -5.58
C SER A 732 -8.75 -33.06 -4.37
N MET A 733 -9.84 -32.28 -4.30
CA MET A 733 -10.09 -31.44 -3.13
C MET A 733 -10.26 -32.24 -1.83
N GLN A 734 -10.74 -33.48 -1.92
CA GLN A 734 -10.75 -34.41 -0.78
C GLN A 734 -9.32 -34.70 -0.30
N LYS A 735 -8.40 -34.97 -1.22
CA LYS A 735 -7.00 -35.25 -0.87
C LYS A 735 -6.30 -33.99 -0.35
N VAL A 736 -6.56 -32.82 -0.95
CA VAL A 736 -6.07 -31.52 -0.44
C VAL A 736 -6.55 -31.30 1.00
N SER A 737 -7.85 -31.49 1.27
CA SER A 737 -8.42 -31.33 2.61
C SER A 737 -7.84 -32.31 3.62
N SER A 738 -7.60 -33.58 3.24
CA SER A 738 -6.93 -34.56 4.10
C SER A 738 -5.48 -34.14 4.37
N MET A 739 -4.73 -33.77 3.33
CA MET A 739 -3.35 -33.33 3.48
C MET A 739 -3.25 -32.13 4.42
N LEU A 740 -4.04 -31.07 4.19
CA LEU A 740 -4.07 -29.91 5.09
C LEU A 740 -4.39 -30.30 6.55
N ARG A 741 -5.42 -31.12 6.77
CA ARG A 741 -5.84 -31.57 8.11
C ARG A 741 -4.79 -32.45 8.80
N ASP A 742 -4.17 -33.37 8.07
CA ASP A 742 -3.13 -34.26 8.60
C ASP A 742 -1.89 -33.44 9.02
N PHE A 743 -1.63 -32.30 8.39
CA PHE A 743 -0.50 -31.42 8.70
C PHE A 743 -0.77 -30.46 9.87
N TYR A 744 -2.01 -30.06 10.12
CA TYR A 744 -2.35 -29.24 11.30
C TYR A 744 -2.34 -30.05 12.61
N ASN A 745 -2.27 -31.38 12.53
CA ASN A 745 -2.32 -32.28 13.69
C ASN A 745 -0.98 -33.00 14.00
N ILE A 746 0.12 -32.71 13.30
CA ILE A 746 1.40 -33.43 13.46
C ILE A 746 2.54 -32.45 13.75
N ASP A 747 3.19 -32.59 14.92
CA ASP A 747 4.34 -31.80 15.34
C ASP A 747 5.72 -32.34 14.86
N ASN A 748 5.78 -33.45 14.12
CA ASN A 748 7.04 -33.99 13.59
C ASN A 748 6.85 -34.74 12.26
N ALA A 749 7.59 -34.39 11.20
CA ALA A 749 7.63 -35.20 9.99
C ALA A 749 8.93 -34.99 9.17
N GLU A 750 10.01 -35.69 9.52
CA GLU A 750 11.21 -35.78 8.66
C GLU A 750 11.09 -36.84 7.54
N ASP A 751 10.21 -37.84 7.65
CA ASP A 751 10.25 -39.00 6.74
C ASP A 751 9.39 -38.94 5.45
N ARG A 752 8.70 -37.83 5.15
CA ARG A 752 7.86 -37.71 3.92
C ARG A 752 8.52 -36.94 2.76
N ASN A 753 9.78 -36.54 2.89
CA ASN A 753 10.44 -35.61 1.95
C ASN A 753 10.95 -36.27 0.65
N ILE A 754 11.15 -37.58 0.60
CA ILE A 754 11.82 -38.27 -0.52
C ILE A 754 10.84 -38.65 -1.65
N GLU A 755 9.68 -39.23 -1.33
CA GLU A 755 8.72 -39.72 -2.34
C GLU A 755 8.03 -38.59 -3.14
N ILE A 756 7.96 -37.38 -2.57
CA ILE A 756 7.30 -36.21 -3.18
C ILE A 756 8.21 -35.47 -4.16
N LYS A 757 9.54 -35.48 -3.94
CA LYS A 757 10.51 -34.86 -4.86
C LYS A 757 10.48 -35.53 -6.24
N ASP A 758 10.35 -36.86 -6.27
CA ASP A 758 10.34 -37.63 -7.52
C ASP A 758 9.06 -37.42 -8.33
N ARG A 759 7.88 -37.30 -7.69
CA ARG A 759 6.62 -37.02 -8.38
C ARG A 759 6.59 -35.63 -9.03
N MET A 760 7.23 -34.62 -8.42
CA MET A 760 7.28 -33.26 -8.98
C MET A 760 8.26 -33.12 -10.16
N GLN A 761 9.34 -33.89 -10.21
CA GLN A 761 10.26 -33.90 -11.37
C GLN A 761 9.57 -34.42 -12.64
N ILE A 762 8.71 -35.42 -12.53
CA ILE A 762 8.06 -36.05 -13.69
C ILE A 762 7.00 -35.13 -14.34
N GLY A 763 6.37 -34.23 -13.58
CA GLY A 763 5.29 -33.34 -14.06
C GLY A 763 5.73 -32.00 -14.66
N PHE A 764 6.87 -31.45 -14.21
CA PHE A 764 7.36 -30.12 -14.62
C PHE A 764 8.42 -30.16 -15.75
N LEU A 765 9.00 -31.33 -16.05
CA LEU A 765 9.98 -31.49 -17.14
C LEU A 765 9.31 -31.47 -18.53
N SER A 766 8.91 -30.28 -18.96
CA SER A 766 8.94 -29.91 -20.38
C SER A 766 9.36 -28.44 -20.49
N LYS A 767 10.67 -28.18 -20.46
CA LYS A 767 11.24 -26.94 -21.01
C LYS A 767 10.80 -26.84 -22.47
N LEU A 768 10.00 -25.84 -22.83
CA LEU A 768 10.02 -25.13 -24.12
C LEU A 768 8.81 -24.18 -24.27
N GLY A 769 9.11 -22.89 -24.48
CA GLY A 769 8.26 -21.96 -25.24
C GLY A 769 7.50 -20.91 -24.44
N VAL A 770 8.22 -19.94 -23.87
CA VAL A 770 7.68 -18.58 -23.69
C VAL A 770 7.45 -18.00 -25.09
N VAL A 771 6.20 -17.75 -25.47
CA VAL A 771 5.88 -16.88 -26.62
C VAL A 771 5.31 -15.59 -26.06
N ILE A 772 6.12 -14.55 -26.16
CA ILE A 772 5.73 -13.15 -25.97
C ILE A 772 4.74 -12.82 -27.10
N PHE A 773 3.47 -12.57 -26.77
CA PHE A 773 2.56 -11.86 -27.67
C PHE A 773 2.48 -10.41 -27.21
N SER A 774 3.34 -9.57 -27.79
CA SER A 774 3.09 -8.14 -27.88
C SER A 774 2.15 -7.88 -29.05
N SER A 775 1.16 -7.02 -28.81
CA SER A 775 0.21 -6.53 -29.78
C SER A 775 0.94 -5.87 -30.96
N PHE A 776 0.85 -6.43 -32.17
CA PHE A 776 0.72 -5.77 -33.49
C PHE A 776 1.01 -6.78 -34.62
N GLY A 777 0.09 -6.90 -35.59
CA GLY A 777 0.40 -7.41 -36.93
C GLY A 777 -0.04 -8.84 -37.25
N VAL A 778 -1.06 -8.93 -38.11
CA VAL A 778 -1.44 -10.11 -38.89
C VAL A 778 -0.33 -10.45 -39.88
N ILE A 779 0.24 -11.67 -39.86
CA ILE A 779 0.82 -12.33 -41.06
C ILE A 779 0.59 -13.86 -40.95
N ALA A 780 0.23 -14.46 -42.09
CA ALA A 780 -0.26 -15.81 -42.29
C ALA A 780 0.77 -16.95 -42.14
N PHE A 781 0.23 -18.14 -41.90
CA PHE A 781 0.90 -19.45 -41.92
C PHE A 781 1.30 -19.90 -43.33
N THR A 782 2.42 -20.60 -43.44
CA THR A 782 2.60 -21.72 -44.39
C THR A 782 3.35 -22.86 -43.70
N ASP A 783 2.73 -24.04 -43.71
CA ASP A 783 3.25 -25.33 -43.22
C ASP A 783 4.48 -25.83 -44.00
N SER A 784 5.36 -26.59 -43.33
CA SER A 784 5.77 -27.95 -43.75
C SER A 784 6.72 -28.60 -42.71
N PRO A 785 6.59 -29.90 -42.42
CA PRO A 785 7.36 -30.60 -41.38
C PRO A 785 8.57 -31.35 -41.94
N SER A 786 9.69 -31.38 -41.22
CA SER A 786 10.77 -32.34 -41.49
C SER A 786 11.31 -32.96 -40.20
N VAL A 787 11.02 -34.25 -40.10
CA VAL A 787 11.49 -35.29 -39.19
C VAL A 787 13.02 -35.37 -39.13
N VAL A 788 13.61 -35.42 -37.93
CA VAL A 788 14.86 -36.19 -37.66
C VAL A 788 14.83 -36.73 -36.23
N ALA A 789 14.91 -38.05 -36.10
CA ALA A 789 15.04 -38.81 -34.86
C ALA A 789 16.51 -38.86 -34.36
N PRO A 790 16.78 -39.16 -33.08
CA PRO A 790 18.09 -38.99 -32.45
C PRO A 790 19.02 -40.19 -32.70
N ARG A 791 20.33 -39.93 -32.79
CA ARG A 791 21.39 -40.97 -32.69
C ARG A 791 22.03 -40.93 -31.30
N CYS A 792 22.04 -42.09 -30.66
CA CYS A 792 22.88 -42.46 -29.53
C CYS A 792 24.37 -42.51 -29.93
N PHE A 793 25.26 -42.24 -28.98
CA PHE A 793 26.66 -42.69 -28.76
C PHE A 793 27.16 -41.83 -27.58
N ASP A 794 27.74 -42.27 -26.46
CA ASP A 794 28.12 -43.58 -25.88
C ASP A 794 27.94 -43.44 -24.35
#